data_AF-A0A6N7EIT7-F1
#
_entry.id   AF-A0A6N7EIT7-F1
#
_cell.length_a   1.000
_cell.length_b   1.000
_cell.length_c   1.000
_cell.angle_alpha   90.00
_cell.angle_beta   90.00
_cell.angle_gamma   90.00
#
_symmetry.space_group_name_H-M   'P 1'
#
loop_
_entity.id
_entity.type
_entity.pdbx_description
1 polymer ?
#
loop_
_entity_poly.entity_id
_entity_poly.type
_entity_poly.pdbx_seq_one_letter_code
_entity_poly.pdbx_strand_id
1 'polypeptide(L)'
;MTQDFMRGPVPEHRPESHGAGRASSPSLESPTGGMNDLDAVLARRLNEAGPAPAPPDGAPAPADEPGPAPAPPDEPGPAPAPGDESGTAPAPPDEAASAQAGSLAPADEPAPAPAQVDEPGSVPAPVDEPSSASAQAGAPAPADELDDVEPSTAAQRHDDLEVSAVRHDPDSAAVFPAATPHSPTYDDPEPKDDRMPSPFDEFAAEPPRRRSRRGLVIAAVVVLLLAAAYGAGAWFLGDRTPNGATVAGVPIGGLSAADARERLADELAPLAEEQIPVSVGEAISSVDPAAVGLTLDVEATLDDLTGFTLDPRVLWGRVFGLGAVPPVSTVDEPALREALQSAATELDVAPVEGVITFAGTTPEVTEPEPGTAVDVDAATALLPEEWLTAERPIELPTQPVEPAVGTDAVADALDNLAEPLVSAPVSVSVEGKLAELTPEQLAANATFVDDGGTLVLELDGEALADAVVEANPEIVVTGQDAQIVLQNNEPTIIPSTNGTGVDPQELAAAVSTAATSANRTAEVSLVEAEPEFSTADAEALGVNEIIVDFSTPMPYDPVRTENLRVGTAKVTGTLVMPGEEFSLLEELGPIDEAHGFVSSGVVENGFSSVALGGGLSQLSTNMYNVGYLAGYDDIEHKPHSRWFDRYPAGREATLWVPTVDMIWRNNTDYGVMVHAWVTGDAVHTRLWSTPVWDVETSSSGHYNIVKPTTVYNPADDCVAEGFGPDGFTVTNTRERSKAGEVFDEESWTWTYRPWHRVVCGDPPSDG
;
A
#
# COMPACT_ATOMS: atom_id res chain seq x y z
N MET A 1 -50.76 3.47 -17.13
CA MET A 1 -52.14 3.84 -16.73
C MET A 1 -52.86 2.59 -16.26
N THR A 2 -53.84 2.71 -15.35
CA THR A 2 -54.64 1.61 -14.73
C THR A 2 -53.82 0.58 -13.93
N GLN A 3 -53.94 0.56 -12.59
CA GLN A 3 -54.87 -0.25 -11.76
C GLN A 3 -54.45 -1.73 -11.64
N ASP A 4 -54.49 -2.41 -10.49
CA ASP A 4 -54.76 -2.04 -9.06
C ASP A 4 -54.06 -3.15 -8.19
N PHE A 5 -54.12 -3.31 -6.85
CA PHE A 5 -55.05 -2.89 -5.77
C PHE A 5 -54.30 -2.97 -4.41
N MET A 6 -54.72 -2.30 -3.32
CA MET A 6 -54.14 -2.53 -1.98
C MET A 6 -55.09 -2.23 -0.79
N ARG A 7 -54.93 -3.02 0.29
CA ARG A 7 -55.42 -2.87 1.69
C ARG A 7 -56.93 -2.95 2.01
N GLY A 8 -57.23 -3.74 3.04
CA GLY A 8 -58.41 -3.66 3.92
C GLY A 8 -58.02 -4.00 5.37
N PRO A 9 -58.77 -3.58 6.42
CA PRO A 9 -58.33 -3.72 7.82
C PRO A 9 -59.19 -4.65 8.71
N VAL A 10 -58.56 -5.23 9.75
CA VAL A 10 -58.93 -5.26 11.20
C VAL A 10 -60.43 -5.44 11.56
N PRO A 11 -60.82 -6.49 12.35
CA PRO A 11 -60.95 -6.27 13.82
C PRO A 11 -60.69 -7.46 14.77
N GLU A 12 -60.75 -7.10 16.06
CA GLU A 12 -60.54 -7.85 17.32
C GLU A 12 -61.38 -9.13 17.52
N HIS A 13 -60.94 -10.02 18.44
CA HIS A 13 -61.77 -10.46 19.60
C HIS A 13 -61.00 -11.23 20.70
N ARG A 14 -61.46 -11.07 21.96
CA ARG A 14 -61.33 -12.02 23.10
C ARG A 14 -62.53 -13.00 23.06
N PRO A 15 -62.60 -14.17 23.76
CA PRO A 15 -62.23 -14.30 25.19
C PRO A 15 -61.82 -15.71 25.73
N GLU A 16 -61.66 -15.76 27.06
CA GLU A 16 -61.96 -16.89 27.97
C GLU A 16 -61.06 -18.15 28.02
N SER A 17 -61.36 -19.01 29.00
CA SER A 17 -60.42 -19.89 29.69
C SER A 17 -60.98 -21.29 29.92
N HIS A 18 -60.09 -22.28 30.10
CA HIS A 18 -60.28 -23.49 30.91
C HIS A 18 -58.89 -24.03 31.34
N GLY A 19 -58.81 -24.94 32.32
CA GLY A 19 -57.55 -25.29 32.98
C GLY A 19 -57.30 -26.79 33.21
N ALA A 20 -56.33 -27.07 34.10
CA ALA A 20 -55.61 -28.33 34.31
C ALA A 20 -54.60 -28.69 33.19
N GLY A 21 -53.44 -29.29 33.48
CA GLY A 21 -52.81 -29.53 34.78
C GLY A 21 -51.76 -30.66 34.77
N ARG A 22 -50.60 -30.43 35.43
CA ARG A 22 -49.42 -31.33 35.55
C ARG A 22 -48.70 -31.74 34.25
N ALA A 23 -47.41 -31.37 34.17
CA ALA A 23 -46.30 -32.29 33.93
C ALA A 23 -44.97 -31.61 34.33
N SER A 24 -43.89 -32.38 34.46
CA SER A 24 -42.52 -31.89 34.73
C SER A 24 -41.71 -31.68 33.44
N SER A 25 -40.54 -31.05 33.56
CA SER A 25 -39.55 -30.80 32.49
C SER A 25 -39.12 -32.07 31.73
N PRO A 26 -38.55 -31.90 30.52
CA PRO A 26 -37.08 -31.93 30.43
C PRO A 26 -36.48 -30.81 29.53
N SER A 27 -35.14 -30.82 29.41
CA SER A 27 -34.29 -29.83 28.76
C SER A 27 -34.13 -30.00 27.23
N LEU A 28 -33.77 -28.89 26.57
CA LEU A 28 -32.89 -28.76 25.39
C LEU A 28 -32.09 -27.46 25.66
N GLU A 29 -30.77 -27.46 25.80
CA GLU A 29 -29.74 -27.54 24.74
C GLU A 29 -29.67 -26.26 23.88
N SER A 30 -28.55 -25.53 24.03
CA SER A 30 -28.13 -24.37 23.22
C SER A 30 -26.78 -24.69 22.56
N PRO A 31 -26.51 -24.22 21.33
CA PRO A 31 -25.27 -24.55 20.61
C PRO A 31 -24.06 -23.76 21.13
N THR A 32 -22.88 -24.34 20.97
CA THR A 32 -21.58 -23.71 21.22
C THR A 32 -21.11 -22.89 20.01
N GLY A 33 -20.75 -21.63 20.23
CA GLY A 33 -19.87 -20.85 19.35
C GLY A 33 -18.45 -20.82 19.94
N GLY A 34 -17.44 -20.57 19.11
CA GLY A 34 -16.03 -20.54 19.52
C GLY A 34 -15.66 -19.33 20.40
N MET A 35 -14.58 -19.48 21.16
CA MET A 35 -13.85 -18.39 21.83
C MET A 35 -12.67 -17.97 20.95
N ASN A 36 -12.30 -16.69 21.00
CA ASN A 36 -11.05 -16.19 20.40
C ASN A 36 -9.94 -16.18 21.46
N ASP A 37 -8.68 -16.25 21.07
CA ASP A 37 -7.55 -16.49 21.99
C ASP A 37 -7.32 -15.40 23.07
N LEU A 38 -7.80 -14.18 22.85
CA LEU A 38 -7.86 -13.14 23.88
C LEU A 38 -8.66 -13.59 25.14
N ASP A 39 -9.77 -14.31 24.96
CA ASP A 39 -10.53 -14.88 26.08
C ASP A 39 -9.76 -16.02 26.77
N ALA A 40 -8.93 -16.76 26.02
CA ALA A 40 -8.13 -17.86 26.58
C ALA A 40 -7.02 -17.35 27.51
N VAL A 41 -6.35 -16.24 27.14
CA VAL A 41 -5.37 -15.55 28.00
C VAL A 41 -6.04 -15.03 29.28
N LEU A 42 -7.22 -14.39 29.14
CA LEU A 42 -7.98 -13.85 30.27
C LEU A 42 -8.46 -14.95 31.23
N ALA A 43 -9.00 -16.05 30.69
CA ALA A 43 -9.44 -17.21 31.46
C ALA A 43 -8.29 -17.90 32.22
N ARG A 44 -7.07 -17.89 31.65
CA ARG A 44 -5.89 -18.50 32.28
C ARG A 44 -5.41 -17.70 33.50
N ARG A 45 -5.42 -16.37 33.45
CA ARG A 45 -5.05 -15.49 34.59
C ARG A 45 -6.03 -15.56 35.77
N LEU A 46 -7.30 -15.91 35.53
CA LEU A 46 -8.32 -15.99 36.60
C LEU A 46 -8.22 -17.23 37.51
N ASN A 47 -7.45 -18.26 37.14
CA ASN A 47 -7.52 -19.57 37.79
C ASN A 47 -6.41 -19.86 38.83
N GLU A 48 -5.47 -18.92 39.04
CA GLU A 48 -4.36 -19.09 40.01
C GLU A 48 -4.66 -18.52 41.41
N ALA A 49 -5.75 -17.75 41.55
CA ALA A 49 -6.21 -17.19 42.82
C ALA A 49 -6.90 -18.23 43.73
N GLY A 50 -6.13 -19.17 44.26
CA GLY A 50 -6.63 -20.22 45.17
C GLY A 50 -7.30 -19.67 46.45
N PRO A 51 -8.40 -20.29 46.93
CA PRO A 51 -9.18 -19.75 48.05
C PRO A 51 -8.44 -19.82 49.39
N ALA A 52 -8.52 -18.73 50.17
CA ALA A 52 -7.86 -18.61 51.47
C ALA A 52 -8.39 -19.63 52.51
N PRO A 53 -7.52 -20.20 53.37
CA PRO A 53 -7.91 -21.21 54.35
C PRO A 53 -8.70 -20.63 55.53
N ALA A 54 -9.71 -21.36 55.98
CA ALA A 54 -10.56 -20.99 57.12
C ALA A 54 -9.82 -21.07 58.47
N PRO A 55 -10.19 -20.24 59.47
CA PRO A 55 -9.54 -20.22 60.79
C PRO A 55 -9.90 -21.44 61.65
N PRO A 56 -8.97 -21.96 62.48
CA PRO A 56 -9.24 -23.06 63.40
C PRO A 56 -9.88 -22.59 64.72
N ASP A 57 -11.06 -23.13 65.03
CA ASP A 57 -11.66 -23.06 66.38
C ASP A 57 -10.87 -23.90 67.39
N GLY A 58 -10.60 -23.38 68.60
CA GLY A 58 -10.10 -24.22 69.70
C GLY A 58 -9.26 -23.54 70.79
N ALA A 59 -9.85 -22.65 71.59
CA ALA A 59 -9.18 -22.11 72.78
C ALA A 59 -9.26 -23.06 74.01
N PRO A 60 -8.19 -23.19 74.78
CA PRO A 60 -8.27 -23.36 76.23
C PRO A 60 -7.66 -22.17 77.00
N ALA A 61 -8.15 -21.94 78.22
CA ALA A 61 -7.80 -20.81 79.09
C ALA A 61 -6.47 -21.03 79.89
N PRO A 62 -5.90 -19.98 80.53
CA PRO A 62 -4.44 -19.88 80.72
C PRO A 62 -3.91 -20.32 82.10
N ALA A 63 -2.57 -20.32 82.24
CA ALA A 63 -1.86 -20.38 83.52
C ALA A 63 -0.57 -19.50 83.50
N ASP A 64 -0.47 -18.63 84.52
CA ASP A 64 0.69 -17.98 85.15
C ASP A 64 1.83 -17.30 84.34
N GLU A 65 2.13 -16.04 84.73
CA GLU A 65 3.38 -15.32 84.36
C GLU A 65 4.62 -15.89 85.08
N PRO A 66 5.86 -15.54 84.65
CA PRO A 66 6.53 -14.42 85.35
C PRO A 66 7.58 -13.61 84.54
N GLY A 67 7.52 -12.27 84.66
CA GLY A 67 8.71 -11.40 84.81
C GLY A 67 9.47 -10.92 83.54
N PRO A 68 9.78 -9.61 83.42
CA PRO A 68 10.49 -9.04 82.25
C PRO A 68 11.99 -8.68 82.49
N ALA A 69 12.66 -8.29 81.39
CA ALA A 69 13.97 -7.59 81.26
C ALA A 69 15.25 -8.47 81.45
N PRO A 70 16.45 -8.02 80.96
CA PRO A 70 16.78 -6.74 80.30
C PRO A 70 17.50 -6.85 78.92
N ALA A 71 17.78 -5.70 78.30
CA ALA A 71 18.60 -5.56 77.08
C ALA A 71 19.98 -4.91 77.37
N PRO A 72 21.03 -5.29 76.60
CA PRO A 72 22.24 -4.47 76.41
C PRO A 72 22.82 -4.54 74.95
N PRO A 73 23.95 -3.88 74.61
CA PRO A 73 24.17 -2.42 74.57
C PRO A 73 24.86 -1.95 73.25
N ASP A 74 25.23 -0.66 73.19
CA ASP A 74 25.88 0.01 72.02
C ASP A 74 27.37 -0.34 71.75
N GLU A 75 27.92 0.26 70.67
CA GLU A 75 29.25 0.08 70.07
C GLU A 75 30.49 0.32 70.98
N PRO A 76 31.67 -0.11 70.51
CA PRO A 76 32.80 0.83 70.41
C PRO A 76 33.60 0.79 69.09
N GLY A 77 34.11 1.96 68.68
CA GLY A 77 34.88 2.21 67.45
C GLY A 77 36.42 2.00 67.51
N PRO A 78 37.23 2.67 66.65
CA PRO A 78 38.25 1.97 65.85
C PRO A 78 39.72 2.47 65.95
N ALA A 79 40.68 1.69 65.40
CA ALA A 79 42.05 2.06 64.94
C ALA A 79 42.91 0.79 64.61
N PRO A 80 44.09 0.84 63.93
CA PRO A 80 44.72 1.90 63.09
C PRO A 80 45.24 1.40 61.70
N ALA A 81 45.88 2.29 60.92
CA ALA A 81 46.56 2.02 59.62
C ALA A 81 48.06 1.65 59.74
N PRO A 82 48.79 1.35 58.62
CA PRO A 82 49.51 2.38 57.82
C PRO A 82 49.50 2.10 56.28
N GLY A 83 50.04 2.92 55.37
CA GLY A 83 50.64 4.28 55.44
C GLY A 83 51.69 4.54 54.33
N ASP A 84 51.78 5.79 53.82
CA ASP A 84 52.87 6.50 53.10
C ASP A 84 52.25 7.81 52.51
N GLU A 85 52.69 9.03 52.84
CA GLU A 85 53.83 9.83 52.29
C GLU A 85 53.75 10.14 50.77
N SER A 86 53.95 11.35 50.23
CA SER A 86 54.16 12.75 50.72
C SER A 86 53.93 13.71 49.51
N GLY A 87 53.68 15.02 49.57
CA GLY A 87 53.53 16.03 50.64
C GLY A 87 53.67 17.47 50.06
N THR A 88 53.63 18.52 50.91
CA THR A 88 53.93 19.97 50.65
C THR A 88 52.75 20.94 50.35
N ALA A 89 52.64 21.97 51.20
CA ALA A 89 51.89 23.24 50.99
C ALA A 89 52.88 24.44 51.24
N PRO A 90 52.55 25.70 50.86
CA PRO A 90 51.73 26.63 51.68
C PRO A 90 50.72 27.48 50.83
N ALA A 91 49.58 28.01 51.29
CA ALA A 91 49.17 28.72 52.53
C ALA A 91 49.51 30.24 52.56
N PRO A 92 48.76 31.09 53.30
CA PRO A 92 47.36 31.49 53.05
C PRO A 92 47.32 33.03 52.74
N PRO A 93 46.58 34.02 53.36
CA PRO A 93 45.64 34.08 54.52
C PRO A 93 44.20 34.57 54.17
N ASP A 94 43.36 34.73 55.21
CA ASP A 94 41.97 35.24 55.20
C ASP A 94 41.85 36.79 55.29
N GLU A 95 40.64 37.32 54.98
CA GLU A 95 39.79 38.23 55.79
C GLU A 95 38.62 38.76 54.94
N ALA A 96 37.41 39.10 55.43
CA ALA A 96 36.69 38.74 56.66
C ALA A 96 35.19 39.10 56.46
N ALA A 97 34.26 38.46 57.18
CA ALA A 97 32.82 38.73 57.06
C ALA A 97 32.30 39.65 58.19
N SER A 98 31.31 40.51 57.90
CA SER A 98 30.14 40.75 58.77
C SER A 98 29.08 41.69 58.18
N ALA A 99 27.82 41.37 58.50
CA ALA A 99 26.58 42.05 58.11
C ALA A 99 26.39 43.48 58.68
N GLN A 100 25.50 44.25 58.06
CA GLN A 100 24.24 44.67 58.73
C GLN A 100 23.19 45.20 57.73
N ALA A 101 21.95 45.40 58.20
CA ALA A 101 20.77 45.65 57.38
C ALA A 101 20.54 47.14 57.05
N GLY A 102 19.83 47.41 55.94
CA GLY A 102 19.34 48.74 55.58
C GLY A 102 18.18 48.67 54.59
N SER A 103 16.99 49.12 55.00
CA SER A 103 15.79 49.20 54.14
C SER A 103 15.69 50.58 53.50
N LEU A 104 15.76 50.66 52.16
CA LEU A 104 15.35 51.82 51.37
C LEU A 104 14.84 51.38 49.98
N ALA A 105 13.80 52.07 49.52
CA ALA A 105 13.30 52.13 48.15
C ALA A 105 12.70 53.55 47.94
N PRO A 106 12.34 54.01 46.72
CA PRO A 106 12.58 53.43 45.40
C PRO A 106 13.27 54.41 44.40
N ALA A 107 13.56 53.93 43.19
CA ALA A 107 13.63 54.69 41.92
C ALA A 107 13.39 53.65 40.80
N ASP A 108 12.44 53.71 39.85
CA ASP A 108 11.74 54.79 39.12
C ASP A 108 12.41 55.15 37.77
N GLU A 109 11.56 55.47 36.78
CA GLU A 109 11.79 55.52 35.32
C GLU A 109 12.10 54.18 34.58
N PRO A 110 11.67 54.00 33.31
CA PRO A 110 10.30 54.21 32.83
C PRO A 110 9.79 53.09 31.88
N ALA A 111 8.46 52.95 31.76
CA ALA A 111 7.85 52.02 30.78
C ALA A 111 7.73 52.65 29.37
N PRO A 112 7.83 51.85 28.28
CA PRO A 112 7.42 52.28 26.94
C PRO A 112 5.88 52.36 26.82
N ALA A 113 5.39 53.33 26.05
CA ALA A 113 3.96 53.55 25.80
C ALA A 113 3.39 52.57 24.74
N PRO A 114 2.06 52.32 24.72
CA PRO A 114 1.49 51.20 23.96
C PRO A 114 1.35 51.45 22.46
N ALA A 115 1.41 50.35 21.69
CA ALA A 115 0.88 50.30 20.33
C ALA A 115 -0.65 50.47 20.34
N GLN A 116 -1.23 50.89 19.20
CA GLN A 116 -2.63 51.32 19.17
C GLN A 116 -3.64 50.18 18.99
N VAL A 117 -4.87 50.45 19.43
CA VAL A 117 -6.03 49.57 19.27
C VAL A 117 -6.73 49.93 17.96
N ASP A 118 -6.87 48.96 17.07
CA ASP A 118 -7.88 48.98 16.00
C ASP A 118 -9.13 48.22 16.49
N GLU A 119 -10.33 48.76 16.22
CA GLU A 119 -11.60 48.11 16.60
C GLU A 119 -12.03 47.01 15.62
N PRO A 120 -12.78 45.98 16.09
CA PRO A 120 -13.11 44.81 15.29
C PRO A 120 -14.19 45.08 14.23
N GLY A 121 -13.93 44.66 12.99
CA GLY A 121 -14.85 44.77 11.86
C GLY A 121 -15.47 43.44 11.43
N SER A 122 -16.80 43.34 11.57
CA SER A 122 -17.72 42.41 10.88
C SER A 122 -17.64 40.90 11.15
N VAL A 123 -18.81 40.33 11.45
CA VAL A 123 -19.10 38.90 11.58
C VAL A 123 -19.34 38.25 10.21
N PRO A 124 -18.79 37.05 9.94
CA PRO A 124 -19.38 36.08 9.03
C PRO A 124 -20.19 35.00 9.78
N ALA A 125 -21.21 34.44 9.12
CA ALA A 125 -22.04 33.34 9.62
C ALA A 125 -21.33 31.96 9.42
N PRO A 126 -21.76 30.87 10.09
CA PRO A 126 -21.09 29.57 9.96
C PRO A 126 -21.26 28.96 8.56
N VAL A 127 -20.38 28.01 8.24
CA VAL A 127 -20.40 27.17 7.04
C VAL A 127 -20.49 25.71 7.49
N ASP A 128 -21.36 24.93 6.86
CA ASP A 128 -21.69 23.56 7.28
C ASP A 128 -20.55 22.54 7.06
N GLU A 129 -20.51 21.51 7.91
CA GLU A 129 -19.64 20.34 7.75
C GLU A 129 -20.15 19.38 6.66
N PRO A 130 -19.27 18.79 5.83
CA PRO A 130 -19.58 17.61 5.04
C PRO A 130 -19.30 16.33 5.86
N SER A 131 -20.36 15.66 6.32
CA SER A 131 -20.24 14.32 6.91
C SER A 131 -19.79 13.29 5.86
N SER A 132 -18.72 12.54 6.18
CA SER A 132 -18.27 11.37 5.43
C SER A 132 -18.92 10.10 5.99
N ALA A 133 -19.78 9.46 5.20
CA ALA A 133 -20.41 8.18 5.53
C ALA A 133 -20.37 7.23 4.32
N SER A 134 -19.93 6.01 4.54
CA SER A 134 -19.70 4.99 3.49
C SER A 134 -21.01 4.43 2.91
N ALA A 135 -20.98 4.06 1.64
CA ALA A 135 -22.02 3.25 0.99
C ALA A 135 -21.39 2.21 0.05
N GLN A 136 -21.91 0.99 0.05
CA GLN A 136 -21.38 -0.15 -0.73
C GLN A 136 -22.07 -0.31 -2.09
N ALA A 137 -21.34 -0.96 -3.00
CA ALA A 137 -21.77 -1.87 -4.08
C ALA A 137 -23.18 -1.78 -4.70
N GLY A 138 -23.22 -1.76 -6.04
CA GLY A 138 -24.43 -2.05 -6.82
C GLY A 138 -24.12 -2.40 -8.28
N ALA A 139 -24.27 -3.67 -8.66
CA ALA A 139 -24.11 -4.14 -10.05
C ALA A 139 -25.44 -4.06 -10.84
N PRO A 140 -25.39 -3.98 -12.20
CA PRO A 140 -26.58 -4.16 -13.03
C PRO A 140 -26.45 -5.25 -14.13
N ALA A 141 -27.46 -6.12 -14.22
CA ALA A 141 -27.77 -7.03 -15.33
C ALA A 141 -29.21 -7.58 -15.13
N PRO A 142 -29.89 -8.20 -16.13
CA PRO A 142 -29.83 -8.05 -17.59
C PRO A 142 -31.23 -7.79 -18.23
N ALA A 143 -31.30 -7.70 -19.58
CA ALA A 143 -32.48 -7.89 -20.46
C ALA A 143 -31.98 -7.91 -21.94
N ASP A 144 -32.17 -8.97 -22.74
CA ASP A 144 -33.35 -9.30 -23.60
C ASP A 144 -33.52 -8.33 -24.81
N GLU A 145 -33.83 -8.75 -26.07
CA GLU A 145 -34.34 -10.02 -26.61
C GLU A 145 -34.11 -10.13 -28.16
N LEU A 146 -33.98 -11.36 -28.73
CA LEU A 146 -34.21 -11.76 -30.15
C LEU A 146 -33.24 -11.22 -31.26
N ASP A 147 -33.12 -11.80 -32.47
CA ASP A 147 -33.98 -12.77 -33.21
C ASP A 147 -33.17 -13.71 -34.18
N ASP A 148 -33.77 -14.80 -34.66
CA ASP A 148 -33.16 -15.88 -35.50
C ASP A 148 -32.95 -15.54 -37.00
N VAL A 149 -31.80 -15.90 -37.60
CA VAL A 149 -31.68 -16.30 -39.03
C VAL A 149 -30.56 -17.33 -39.30
N GLU A 150 -30.94 -18.59 -39.53
CA GLU A 150 -30.27 -19.50 -40.50
C GLU A 150 -31.12 -19.47 -41.81
N PRO A 151 -30.64 -19.87 -43.03
CA PRO A 151 -30.01 -21.19 -43.21
C PRO A 151 -29.06 -21.43 -44.43
N SER A 152 -28.59 -22.68 -44.51
CA SER A 152 -28.63 -23.54 -45.73
C SER A 152 -27.42 -23.63 -46.70
N THR A 153 -26.51 -24.54 -46.34
CA THR A 153 -26.00 -25.70 -47.13
C THR A 153 -25.38 -25.57 -48.55
N ALA A 154 -24.38 -26.46 -48.73
CA ALA A 154 -24.00 -27.21 -49.96
C ALA A 154 -22.91 -26.64 -50.90
N ALA A 155 -22.03 -27.46 -51.51
CA ALA A 155 -21.60 -28.85 -51.23
C ALA A 155 -20.46 -29.28 -52.19
N GLN A 156 -19.49 -30.08 -51.69
CA GLN A 156 -18.61 -30.99 -52.47
C GLN A 156 -17.56 -30.31 -53.41
N ARG A 157 -16.41 -30.89 -53.79
CA ARG A 157 -15.81 -32.25 -53.61
C ARG A 157 -14.30 -32.22 -54.00
N HIS A 158 -13.48 -33.10 -53.41
CA HIS A 158 -12.17 -33.61 -53.93
C HIS A 158 -11.02 -32.59 -54.13
N ASP A 159 -9.74 -32.94 -54.05
CA ASP A 159 -9.05 -34.18 -53.61
C ASP A 159 -7.64 -33.81 -53.07
N ASP A 160 -6.99 -34.72 -52.35
CA ASP A 160 -5.65 -34.55 -51.78
C ASP A 160 -4.51 -34.42 -52.83
N LEU A 161 -3.36 -33.85 -52.43
CA LEU A 161 -2.09 -34.60 -52.35
C LEU A 161 -0.92 -33.77 -51.78
N GLU A 162 -0.06 -34.46 -51.02
CA GLU A 162 1.14 -33.91 -50.35
C GLU A 162 2.33 -33.70 -51.29
N VAL A 163 3.23 -32.79 -50.92
CA VAL A 163 4.67 -32.86 -51.25
C VAL A 163 5.49 -32.43 -50.02
N SER A 164 6.50 -33.21 -49.63
CA SER A 164 7.35 -32.94 -48.46
C SER A 164 8.85 -33.16 -48.73
N ALA A 165 9.68 -32.38 -48.03
CA ALA A 165 11.14 -32.50 -47.88
C ALA A 165 11.98 -32.25 -49.18
N VAL A 166 13.28 -31.90 -49.16
CA VAL A 166 14.38 -32.27 -48.25
C VAL A 166 15.39 -31.12 -48.05
N ARG A 167 16.11 -31.15 -46.90
CA ARG A 167 17.19 -30.24 -46.47
C ARG A 167 18.41 -30.18 -47.43
N HIS A 168 19.25 -29.15 -47.28
CA HIS A 168 20.67 -29.20 -47.61
C HIS A 168 21.53 -28.42 -46.59
N ASP A 169 22.78 -28.85 -46.45
CA ASP A 169 23.82 -28.37 -45.53
C ASP A 169 25.17 -28.34 -46.31
N PRO A 170 26.32 -27.87 -45.78
CA PRO A 170 27.06 -26.83 -46.51
C PRO A 170 28.53 -27.16 -46.81
N ASP A 171 29.17 -26.16 -47.43
CA ASP A 171 30.62 -25.85 -47.42
C ASP A 171 31.63 -26.81 -48.10
N SER A 172 32.48 -26.24 -48.96
CA SER A 172 33.86 -26.68 -49.22
C SER A 172 34.55 -25.77 -50.25
N ALA A 173 35.70 -25.19 -49.89
CA ALA A 173 36.48 -24.29 -50.74
C ALA A 173 37.74 -24.95 -51.34
N ALA A 174 38.06 -24.68 -52.63
CA ALA A 174 39.40 -24.96 -53.20
C ALA A 174 39.76 -24.17 -54.49
N VAL A 175 40.67 -23.20 -54.34
CA VAL A 175 41.87 -22.90 -55.18
C VAL A 175 41.80 -22.91 -56.74
N PHE A 176 42.14 -21.75 -57.32
CA PHE A 176 42.76 -21.42 -58.63
C PHE A 176 43.56 -22.54 -59.38
N PRO A 177 43.64 -22.56 -60.74
CA PRO A 177 44.28 -21.48 -61.51
C PRO A 177 43.72 -21.18 -62.93
N ALA A 178 44.30 -20.17 -63.60
CA ALA A 178 43.93 -19.71 -64.93
C ALA A 178 45.00 -19.98 -66.01
N ALA A 179 44.60 -20.27 -67.26
CA ALA A 179 45.42 -20.06 -68.46
C ALA A 179 44.61 -20.12 -69.78
N THR A 180 44.87 -19.16 -70.68
CA THR A 180 44.81 -19.21 -72.16
C THR A 180 43.61 -19.84 -72.92
N PRO A 181 42.94 -19.09 -73.83
CA PRO A 181 42.16 -19.70 -74.90
C PRO A 181 43.06 -20.26 -76.02
N HIS A 182 42.54 -21.20 -76.81
CA HIS A 182 43.15 -21.70 -78.06
C HIS A 182 42.12 -21.68 -79.19
N SER A 183 42.51 -21.12 -80.33
CA SER A 183 41.78 -21.23 -81.59
C SER A 183 42.37 -22.38 -82.43
N PRO A 184 41.53 -23.15 -83.14
CA PRO A 184 41.93 -23.83 -84.36
C PRO A 184 41.14 -23.28 -85.57
N THR A 185 41.86 -22.87 -86.61
CA THR A 185 41.33 -22.77 -87.98
C THR A 185 41.33 -24.16 -88.63
N TYR A 186 40.39 -24.47 -89.53
CA TYR A 186 40.71 -24.91 -90.89
C TYR A 186 39.47 -25.06 -91.81
N ASP A 187 39.72 -24.83 -93.11
CA ASP A 187 39.00 -25.18 -94.34
C ASP A 187 37.49 -24.93 -94.52
N ASP A 188 37.23 -24.17 -95.59
CA ASP A 188 35.99 -24.00 -96.34
C ASP A 188 35.85 -25.12 -97.40
N PRO A 189 34.63 -25.62 -97.65
CA PRO A 189 34.23 -25.73 -99.05
C PRO A 189 32.77 -25.33 -99.36
N GLU A 190 32.62 -24.39 -100.29
CA GLU A 190 31.51 -24.34 -101.26
C GLU A 190 31.18 -25.74 -101.86
N PRO A 191 29.94 -26.04 -102.32
CA PRO A 191 29.03 -25.06 -102.95
C PRO A 191 27.49 -25.24 -102.72
N LYS A 192 26.75 -24.23 -103.19
CA LYS A 192 25.53 -24.26 -104.04
C LYS A 192 24.39 -23.35 -103.58
N ASP A 193 24.03 -22.48 -104.51
CA ASP A 193 22.83 -21.65 -104.53
C ASP A 193 21.60 -22.48 -104.95
N ASP A 194 20.45 -22.21 -104.30
CA ASP A 194 19.12 -22.67 -104.69
C ASP A 194 18.04 -21.87 -103.90
N ARG A 195 17.85 -20.59 -104.25
CA ARG A 195 16.67 -19.81 -103.81
C ARG A 195 15.80 -19.39 -104.97
N MET A 196 14.52 -19.80 -104.91
CA MET A 196 13.50 -19.46 -105.91
C MET A 196 13.21 -17.94 -105.95
N PRO A 197 12.93 -17.38 -107.14
CA PRO A 197 12.66 -15.95 -107.29
C PRO A 197 11.33 -15.52 -106.64
N SER A 198 11.31 -14.30 -106.11
CA SER A 198 10.14 -13.69 -105.45
C SER A 198 9.35 -12.83 -106.45
N PRO A 199 8.00 -12.80 -106.41
CA PRO A 199 7.18 -12.10 -107.41
C PRO A 199 7.15 -10.56 -107.26
N PHE A 200 8.22 -9.94 -106.77
CA PHE A 200 8.33 -8.49 -106.54
C PHE A 200 9.38 -7.79 -107.44
N ASP A 201 10.12 -8.53 -108.26
CA ASP A 201 11.17 -7.97 -109.14
C ASP A 201 10.64 -7.27 -110.42
N GLU A 202 9.32 -7.21 -110.64
CA GLU A 202 8.70 -6.49 -111.76
C GLU A 202 8.16 -5.09 -111.39
N PHE A 203 9.05 -4.19 -110.95
CA PHE A 203 8.80 -2.74 -111.05
C PHE A 203 9.92 -2.05 -111.83
N ALA A 204 9.66 -1.81 -113.12
CA ALA A 204 10.60 -1.17 -114.02
C ALA A 204 11.00 0.23 -113.53
N ALA A 205 12.30 0.51 -113.48
CA ALA A 205 12.83 1.77 -112.99
C ALA A 205 12.42 2.97 -113.88
N GLU A 206 11.51 3.83 -113.38
CA GLU A 206 11.27 5.13 -114.00
C GLU A 206 12.58 5.95 -114.06
N PRO A 207 12.82 6.71 -115.15
CA PRO A 207 14.04 7.49 -115.29
C PRO A 207 14.16 8.54 -114.17
N PRO A 208 15.38 8.83 -113.67
CA PRO A 208 15.57 9.69 -112.52
C PRO A 208 15.14 11.13 -112.80
N ARG A 209 13.90 11.47 -112.43
CA ARG A 209 13.43 12.86 -112.34
C ARG A 209 14.44 13.62 -111.50
N ARG A 210 15.13 14.60 -112.10
CA ARG A 210 16.05 15.50 -111.42
C ARG A 210 15.37 16.11 -110.19
N ARG A 211 15.62 15.55 -109.00
CA ARG A 211 15.33 16.23 -107.73
C ARG A 211 16.08 17.55 -107.80
N SER A 212 15.35 18.65 -107.99
CA SER A 212 15.96 19.98 -107.89
C SER A 212 16.63 20.07 -106.51
N ARG A 213 17.80 20.72 -106.40
CA ARG A 213 18.46 20.87 -105.09
C ARG A 213 17.51 21.51 -104.07
N ARG A 214 16.56 22.34 -104.52
CA ARG A 214 15.43 22.85 -103.74
C ARG A 214 14.60 21.75 -103.06
N GLY A 215 14.23 20.66 -103.74
CA GLY A 215 13.42 19.59 -103.14
C GLY A 215 14.14 18.82 -102.03
N LEU A 216 15.45 18.60 -102.17
CA LEU A 216 16.26 17.94 -101.13
C LEU A 216 16.57 18.91 -99.97
N VAL A 217 16.78 20.19 -100.26
CA VAL A 217 16.88 21.26 -99.24
C VAL A 217 15.55 21.45 -98.50
N ILE A 218 14.40 21.41 -99.18
CA ILE A 218 13.08 21.49 -98.54
C ILE A 218 12.85 20.26 -97.64
N ALA A 219 13.18 19.05 -98.08
CA ALA A 219 13.10 17.87 -97.24
C ALA A 219 14.03 17.97 -96.00
N ALA A 220 15.26 18.44 -96.17
CA ALA A 220 16.20 18.66 -95.07
C ALA A 220 15.72 19.77 -94.11
N VAL A 221 15.16 20.87 -94.63
CA VAL A 221 14.56 21.95 -93.83
C VAL A 221 13.31 21.47 -93.09
N VAL A 222 12.47 20.64 -93.71
CA VAL A 222 11.31 20.03 -93.03
C VAL A 222 11.76 19.07 -91.93
N VAL A 223 12.76 18.21 -92.16
CA VAL A 223 13.32 17.34 -91.12
C VAL A 223 13.97 18.14 -90.00
N LEU A 224 14.68 19.23 -90.31
CA LEU A 224 15.31 20.10 -89.31
C LEU A 224 14.26 20.91 -88.53
N LEU A 225 13.18 21.35 -89.17
CA LEU A 225 12.02 21.96 -88.51
C LEU A 225 11.25 20.95 -87.65
N LEU A 226 11.13 19.68 -88.08
CA LEU A 226 10.52 18.62 -87.28
C LEU A 226 11.40 18.21 -86.09
N ALA A 227 12.73 18.17 -86.26
CA ALA A 227 13.66 17.96 -85.15
C ALA A 227 13.67 19.15 -84.17
N ALA A 228 13.57 20.38 -84.67
CA ALA A 228 13.42 21.56 -83.83
C ALA A 228 12.05 21.61 -83.12
N ALA A 229 10.97 21.18 -83.78
CA ALA A 229 9.64 21.07 -83.17
C ALA A 229 9.55 19.93 -82.15
N TYR A 230 10.19 18.79 -82.42
CA TYR A 230 10.32 17.69 -81.46
C TYR A 230 11.17 18.10 -80.26
N GLY A 231 12.31 18.76 -80.48
CA GLY A 231 13.14 19.31 -79.40
C GLY A 231 12.45 20.40 -78.59
N ALA A 232 11.68 21.29 -79.23
CA ALA A 232 10.88 22.30 -78.55
C ALA A 232 9.69 21.67 -77.79
N GLY A 233 9.09 20.61 -78.32
CA GLY A 233 8.07 19.81 -77.63
C GLY A 233 8.65 19.09 -76.41
N ALA A 234 9.77 18.40 -76.57
CA ALA A 234 10.52 17.74 -75.50
C ALA A 234 10.98 18.72 -74.41
N TRP A 235 11.27 19.97 -74.77
CA TRP A 235 11.57 21.05 -73.82
C TRP A 235 10.29 21.55 -73.11
N PHE A 236 9.20 21.77 -73.84
CA PHE A 236 7.90 22.21 -73.30
C PHE A 236 7.19 21.15 -72.41
N LEU A 237 7.49 19.87 -72.64
CA LEU A 237 7.09 18.72 -71.81
C LEU A 237 8.21 18.26 -70.86
N GLY A 238 9.36 18.94 -70.85
CA GLY A 238 10.42 18.71 -69.87
C GLY A 238 10.12 19.40 -68.54
N ASP A 239 9.57 20.61 -68.62
CA ASP A 239 9.22 21.46 -67.48
C ASP A 239 7.81 21.17 -66.90
N ARG A 240 7.18 20.05 -67.25
CA ARG A 240 5.80 19.70 -66.85
C ARG A 240 5.62 18.27 -66.42
N THR A 241 4.72 18.08 -65.47
CA THR A 241 4.22 16.78 -65.02
C THR A 241 3.36 16.10 -66.10
N PRO A 242 3.22 14.75 -66.08
CA PRO A 242 2.34 14.02 -66.99
C PRO A 242 0.87 14.43 -66.83
N ASN A 243 0.12 14.55 -67.93
CA ASN A 243 -1.32 14.85 -67.88
C ASN A 243 -2.07 13.82 -67.01
N GLY A 244 -2.95 14.28 -66.11
CA GLY A 244 -3.72 13.38 -65.24
C GLY A 244 -2.88 12.58 -64.23
N ALA A 245 -1.65 13.00 -63.93
CA ALA A 245 -0.90 12.48 -62.80
C ALA A 245 -1.48 12.95 -61.45
N THR A 246 -1.51 12.06 -60.47
CA THR A 246 -1.92 12.30 -59.08
C THR A 246 -0.94 11.67 -58.10
N VAL A 247 -0.56 12.38 -57.04
CA VAL A 247 0.25 11.85 -55.91
C VAL A 247 -0.60 11.98 -54.65
N ALA A 248 -0.76 10.90 -53.86
CA ALA A 248 -1.62 10.89 -52.66
C ALA A 248 -3.02 11.53 -52.90
N GLY A 249 -3.64 11.22 -54.04
CA GLY A 249 -4.92 11.81 -54.48
C GLY A 249 -4.85 13.24 -55.04
N VAL A 250 -3.80 14.02 -54.75
CA VAL A 250 -3.64 15.41 -55.22
C VAL A 250 -3.33 15.45 -56.73
N PRO A 251 -4.15 16.13 -57.55
CA PRO A 251 -3.93 16.21 -59.00
C PRO A 251 -2.84 17.23 -59.35
N ILE A 252 -1.70 16.73 -59.85
CA ILE A 252 -0.55 17.53 -60.28
C ILE A 252 -0.40 17.64 -61.79
N GLY A 253 -1.15 16.85 -62.58
CA GLY A 253 -0.86 16.62 -63.99
C GLY A 253 -1.05 17.82 -64.93
N GLY A 254 -0.01 18.15 -65.70
CA GLY A 254 0.02 19.26 -66.65
C GLY A 254 0.49 20.61 -66.06
N LEU A 255 0.71 20.68 -64.76
CA LEU A 255 1.37 21.80 -64.07
C LEU A 255 2.85 21.90 -64.46
N SER A 256 3.48 23.06 -64.24
CA SER A 256 4.95 23.13 -64.30
C SER A 256 5.57 22.43 -63.09
N ALA A 257 6.87 22.13 -63.17
CA ALA A 257 7.61 21.58 -62.03
C ALA A 257 7.60 22.53 -60.80
N ALA A 258 7.40 23.85 -60.98
CA ALA A 258 7.25 24.80 -59.88
C ALA A 258 5.84 24.72 -59.27
N ASP A 259 4.79 24.87 -60.08
CA ASP A 259 3.40 24.86 -59.58
C ASP A 259 3.04 23.49 -58.98
N ALA A 260 3.65 22.38 -59.45
CA ALA A 260 3.47 21.06 -58.88
C ALA A 260 4.11 20.91 -57.48
N ARG A 261 5.27 21.53 -57.23
CA ARG A 261 5.87 21.56 -55.88
C ARG A 261 5.01 22.34 -54.91
N GLU A 262 4.60 23.56 -55.30
CA GLU A 262 3.72 24.43 -54.51
C GLU A 262 2.40 23.72 -54.19
N ARG A 263 1.78 23.07 -55.19
CA ARG A 263 0.52 22.34 -55.02
C ARG A 263 0.61 21.12 -54.11
N LEU A 264 1.73 20.37 -54.13
CA LEU A 264 1.93 19.23 -53.23
C LEU A 264 2.24 19.69 -51.81
N ALA A 265 3.04 20.74 -51.63
CA ALA A 265 3.31 21.32 -50.32
C ALA A 265 2.03 21.84 -49.66
N ASP A 266 1.23 22.64 -50.37
CA ASP A 266 0.00 23.26 -49.82
C ASP A 266 -1.07 22.24 -49.38
N GLU A 267 -1.20 21.10 -50.08
CA GLU A 267 -2.28 20.13 -49.82
C GLU A 267 -1.86 18.96 -48.94
N LEU A 268 -0.57 18.61 -48.89
CA LEU A 268 -0.07 17.45 -48.12
C LEU A 268 0.68 17.84 -46.85
N ALA A 269 1.07 19.11 -46.66
CA ALA A 269 1.63 19.58 -45.39
C ALA A 269 0.69 19.37 -44.18
N PRO A 270 -0.65 19.57 -44.27
CA PRO A 270 -1.54 19.29 -43.12
C PRO A 270 -1.51 17.83 -42.68
N LEU A 271 -1.32 16.88 -43.61
CA LEU A 271 -1.21 15.45 -43.29
C LEU A 271 0.11 15.08 -42.61
N ALA A 272 1.10 15.97 -42.61
CA ALA A 272 2.34 15.84 -41.83
C ALA A 272 2.25 16.53 -40.45
N GLU A 273 1.17 17.28 -40.18
CA GLU A 273 0.85 17.85 -38.86
C GLU A 273 -0.22 17.01 -38.11
N GLU A 274 -0.94 16.12 -38.82
CA GLU A 274 -1.88 15.16 -38.24
C GLU A 274 -1.19 13.87 -37.80
N GLN A 275 -1.44 13.42 -36.57
CA GLN A 275 -0.94 12.14 -36.07
C GLN A 275 -1.53 10.97 -36.88
N ILE A 276 -0.70 9.99 -37.23
CA ILE A 276 -1.09 8.78 -37.96
C ILE A 276 -1.65 7.78 -36.94
N PRO A 277 -2.96 7.46 -36.96
CA PRO A 277 -3.48 6.37 -36.16
C PRO A 277 -3.02 5.02 -36.75
N VAL A 278 -2.49 4.16 -35.88
CA VAL A 278 -1.95 2.83 -36.18
C VAL A 278 -2.66 1.80 -35.31
N SER A 279 -2.83 0.56 -35.80
CA SER A 279 -3.64 -0.44 -35.10
C SER A 279 -3.13 -1.88 -35.21
N VAL A 280 -3.48 -2.68 -34.21
CA VAL A 280 -3.35 -4.14 -34.19
C VAL A 280 -4.68 -4.71 -33.68
N GLY A 281 -5.46 -5.32 -34.57
CA GLY A 281 -6.82 -5.76 -34.25
C GLY A 281 -7.72 -4.60 -33.82
N GLU A 282 -8.24 -4.66 -32.59
CA GLU A 282 -9.05 -3.57 -32.00
C GLU A 282 -8.22 -2.53 -31.23
N ALA A 283 -6.92 -2.78 -30.98
CA ALA A 283 -6.04 -1.83 -30.32
C ALA A 283 -5.61 -0.73 -31.31
N ILE A 284 -5.61 0.53 -30.86
CA ILE A 284 -5.26 1.71 -31.66
C ILE A 284 -4.34 2.63 -30.85
N SER A 285 -3.20 3.00 -31.43
CA SER A 285 -2.26 4.01 -30.94
C SER A 285 -1.97 5.01 -32.08
N SER A 286 -0.99 5.91 -31.92
CA SER A 286 -0.71 6.96 -32.92
C SER A 286 0.75 7.39 -33.00
N VAL A 287 1.26 7.54 -34.23
CA VAL A 287 2.62 8.02 -34.53
C VAL A 287 2.55 9.46 -35.06
N ASP A 288 3.32 10.37 -34.46
CA ASP A 288 3.47 11.75 -34.94
C ASP A 288 4.48 11.82 -36.11
N PRO A 289 4.08 12.20 -37.34
CA PRO A 289 4.98 12.31 -38.48
C PRO A 289 6.13 13.30 -38.23
N ALA A 290 5.84 14.42 -37.58
CA ALA A 290 6.81 15.49 -37.35
C ALA A 290 7.87 15.09 -36.32
N ALA A 291 7.52 14.26 -35.33
CA ALA A 291 8.46 13.71 -34.36
C ALA A 291 9.45 12.73 -34.99
N VAL A 292 9.01 11.93 -35.97
CA VAL A 292 9.83 10.90 -36.64
C VAL A 292 10.44 11.38 -37.97
N GLY A 293 10.29 12.67 -38.31
CA GLY A 293 10.78 13.27 -39.55
C GLY A 293 10.07 12.78 -40.83
N LEU A 294 8.95 12.06 -40.71
CA LEU A 294 8.22 11.46 -41.82
C LEU A 294 7.54 12.55 -42.67
N THR A 295 8.07 12.72 -43.88
CA THR A 295 7.81 13.88 -44.74
C THR A 295 7.84 13.48 -46.21
N LEU A 296 7.12 14.22 -47.06
CA LEU A 296 7.13 14.00 -48.51
C LEU A 296 8.37 14.65 -49.16
N ASP A 297 9.24 13.87 -49.80
CA ASP A 297 10.28 14.41 -50.68
C ASP A 297 9.64 14.79 -52.03
N VAL A 298 9.20 16.05 -52.09
CA VAL A 298 8.58 16.66 -53.28
C VAL A 298 9.57 16.80 -54.45
N GLU A 299 10.89 16.77 -54.20
CA GLU A 299 11.88 16.82 -55.28
C GLU A 299 12.08 15.42 -55.90
N ALA A 300 12.32 14.40 -55.07
CA ALA A 300 12.45 13.02 -55.54
C ALA A 300 11.16 12.51 -56.21
N THR A 301 9.99 12.84 -55.65
CA THR A 301 8.67 12.48 -56.23
C THR A 301 8.44 13.11 -57.62
N LEU A 302 9.13 14.22 -57.95
CA LEU A 302 8.95 14.95 -59.22
C LEU A 302 10.09 14.77 -60.23
N ASP A 303 11.24 14.19 -59.86
CA ASP A 303 12.43 14.11 -60.73
C ASP A 303 12.15 13.24 -61.97
N ASP A 304 11.71 12.00 -61.80
CA ASP A 304 11.31 11.10 -62.91
C ASP A 304 10.10 11.64 -63.72
N LEU A 305 9.22 12.41 -63.08
CA LEU A 305 8.07 13.01 -63.73
C LEU A 305 8.42 14.20 -64.63
N THR A 306 9.56 14.87 -64.41
CA THR A 306 9.95 16.12 -65.07
C THR A 306 11.36 16.03 -65.71
N GLY A 307 12.06 17.13 -65.94
CA GLY A 307 13.35 17.14 -66.64
C GLY A 307 13.27 16.87 -68.17
N PHE A 308 14.33 17.25 -68.89
CA PHE A 308 14.40 17.16 -70.36
C PHE A 308 14.79 15.75 -70.84
N THR A 309 13.91 15.11 -71.61
CA THR A 309 14.17 13.82 -72.27
C THR A 309 13.80 13.84 -73.74
N LEU A 310 14.53 13.05 -74.55
CA LEU A 310 14.24 12.83 -75.97
C LEU A 310 13.63 11.45 -76.25
N ASP A 311 13.42 10.60 -75.23
CA ASP A 311 12.77 9.29 -75.43
C ASP A 311 11.29 9.48 -75.80
N PRO A 312 10.85 9.02 -76.99
CA PRO A 312 9.47 9.17 -77.41
C PRO A 312 8.47 8.43 -76.51
N ARG A 313 8.89 7.39 -75.76
CA ARG A 313 8.02 6.66 -74.82
C ARG A 313 7.63 7.53 -73.63
N VAL A 314 8.62 8.17 -73.00
CA VAL A 314 8.39 9.07 -71.85
C VAL A 314 7.59 10.29 -72.29
N LEU A 315 7.89 10.86 -73.46
CA LEU A 315 7.12 11.96 -74.03
C LEU A 315 5.66 11.56 -74.38
N TRP A 316 5.40 10.33 -74.83
CA TRP A 316 4.03 9.82 -74.97
C TRP A 316 3.33 9.64 -73.62
N GLY A 317 4.02 9.09 -72.62
CA GLY A 317 3.51 9.00 -71.24
C GLY A 317 3.12 10.36 -70.67
N ARG A 318 3.92 11.40 -70.90
CA ARG A 318 3.60 12.78 -70.47
C ARG A 318 2.39 13.38 -71.20
N VAL A 319 2.15 13.03 -72.47
CA VAL A 319 0.98 13.50 -73.23
C VAL A 319 -0.31 12.79 -72.82
N PHE A 320 -0.29 11.46 -72.69
CA PHE A 320 -1.49 10.64 -72.51
C PHE A 320 -1.78 10.26 -71.05
N GLY A 321 -0.79 10.42 -70.18
CA GLY A 321 -0.91 10.34 -68.73
C GLY A 321 -0.26 9.11 -68.09
N LEU A 322 0.01 9.23 -66.79
CA LEU A 322 0.63 8.20 -65.95
C LEU A 322 -0.24 7.74 -64.77
N GLY A 323 -1.32 8.46 -64.44
CA GLY A 323 -2.26 8.06 -63.37
C GLY A 323 -1.71 8.33 -61.97
N ALA A 324 -1.95 7.41 -61.03
CA ALA A 324 -1.39 7.49 -59.70
C ALA A 324 0.14 7.28 -59.74
N VAL A 325 0.88 8.16 -59.09
CA VAL A 325 2.33 8.06 -58.88
C VAL A 325 2.55 7.91 -57.38
N PRO A 326 3.37 6.93 -56.92
CA PRO A 326 3.67 6.80 -55.50
C PRO A 326 4.43 8.04 -54.99
N PRO A 327 4.13 8.54 -53.78
CA PRO A 327 4.98 9.52 -53.11
C PRO A 327 6.34 8.90 -52.77
N VAL A 328 7.40 9.70 -52.75
CA VAL A 328 8.69 9.34 -52.15
C VAL A 328 8.78 10.03 -50.81
N SER A 329 8.92 9.27 -49.73
CA SER A 329 8.99 9.79 -48.36
C SER A 329 10.42 9.85 -47.84
N THR A 330 10.74 10.88 -47.07
CA THR A 330 11.90 10.94 -46.16
C THR A 330 11.46 10.67 -44.72
N VAL A 331 12.31 10.02 -43.94
CA VAL A 331 12.04 9.65 -42.54
C VAL A 331 13.36 9.56 -41.75
N ASP A 332 13.32 9.77 -40.44
CA ASP A 332 14.40 9.40 -39.53
C ASP A 332 14.13 7.97 -39.02
N GLU A 333 14.76 6.97 -39.66
CA GLU A 333 14.56 5.54 -39.33
C GLU A 333 14.73 5.23 -37.82
N PRO A 334 15.79 5.72 -37.12
CA PRO A 334 15.90 5.61 -35.66
C PRO A 334 14.69 6.18 -34.90
N ALA A 335 14.26 7.41 -35.21
CA ALA A 335 13.14 8.04 -34.51
C ALA A 335 11.80 7.34 -34.78
N LEU A 336 11.57 6.90 -36.03
CA LEU A 336 10.39 6.08 -36.37
C LEU A 336 10.40 4.76 -35.58
N ARG A 337 11.56 4.12 -35.45
CA ARG A 337 11.70 2.87 -34.69
C ARG A 337 11.38 3.06 -33.20
N GLU A 338 11.87 4.14 -32.58
CA GLU A 338 11.58 4.48 -31.18
C GLU A 338 10.08 4.80 -30.97
N ALA A 339 9.46 5.54 -31.88
CA ALA A 339 8.02 5.81 -31.85
C ALA A 339 7.18 4.53 -32.04
N LEU A 340 7.56 3.63 -32.94
CA LEU A 340 6.90 2.34 -33.13
C LEU A 340 7.09 1.41 -31.93
N GLN A 341 8.22 1.45 -31.23
CA GLN A 341 8.42 0.72 -29.96
C GLN A 341 7.55 1.30 -28.83
N SER A 342 7.37 2.63 -28.78
CA SER A 342 6.42 3.25 -27.85
C SER A 342 4.98 2.85 -28.16
N ALA A 343 4.58 2.82 -29.43
CA ALA A 343 3.24 2.39 -29.85
C ALA A 343 3.02 0.88 -29.61
N ALA A 344 4.03 0.04 -29.84
CA ALA A 344 3.98 -1.40 -29.53
C ALA A 344 3.65 -1.65 -28.05
N THR A 345 4.11 -0.80 -27.13
CA THR A 345 3.76 -0.90 -25.69
C THR A 345 2.25 -0.73 -25.41
N GLU A 346 1.48 -0.16 -26.34
CA GLU A 346 0.01 -0.03 -26.27
C GLU A 346 -0.75 -0.99 -27.21
N LEU A 347 -0.05 -1.60 -28.18
CA LEU A 347 -0.63 -2.44 -29.26
C LEU A 347 -0.31 -3.93 -29.10
N ASP A 348 0.77 -4.28 -28.39
CA ASP A 348 1.20 -5.65 -28.18
C ASP A 348 0.27 -6.36 -27.19
N VAL A 349 -0.25 -7.51 -27.60
CA VAL A 349 -1.01 -8.42 -26.75
C VAL A 349 -0.03 -9.41 -26.14
N ALA A 350 0.24 -9.28 -24.84
CA ALA A 350 1.08 -10.21 -24.11
C ALA A 350 0.55 -11.66 -24.21
N PRO A 351 1.42 -12.68 -24.24
CA PRO A 351 0.98 -14.07 -24.19
C PRO A 351 0.26 -14.40 -22.89
N VAL A 352 -0.64 -15.38 -22.93
CA VAL A 352 -1.18 -16.01 -21.72
C VAL A 352 -0.18 -17.07 -21.28
N GLU A 353 0.46 -16.85 -20.14
CA GLU A 353 1.40 -17.80 -19.55
C GLU A 353 0.70 -19.05 -19.00
N GLY A 354 1.37 -20.19 -19.06
CA GLY A 354 0.88 -21.45 -18.51
C GLY A 354 0.96 -21.44 -16.99
N VAL A 355 -0.18 -21.66 -16.30
CA VAL A 355 -0.26 -21.58 -14.83
C VAL A 355 -0.97 -22.81 -14.26
N ILE A 356 -0.44 -23.34 -13.16
CA ILE A 356 -1.08 -24.39 -12.35
C ILE A 356 -1.50 -23.79 -11.01
N THR A 357 -2.75 -24.04 -10.60
CA THR A 357 -3.30 -23.65 -9.29
C THR A 357 -4.04 -24.84 -8.65
N PHE A 358 -4.49 -24.73 -7.41
CA PHE A 358 -5.26 -25.80 -6.75
C PHE A 358 -6.67 -25.35 -6.34
N ALA A 359 -7.69 -26.03 -6.90
CA ALA A 359 -9.06 -26.00 -6.42
C ALA A 359 -9.24 -27.06 -5.32
N GLY A 360 -8.86 -26.70 -4.08
CA GLY A 360 -8.78 -27.64 -2.97
C GLY A 360 -7.61 -28.61 -3.19
N THR A 361 -7.89 -29.85 -3.59
CA THR A 361 -6.87 -30.87 -3.92
C THR A 361 -6.86 -31.25 -5.40
N THR A 362 -7.60 -30.55 -6.26
CA THR A 362 -7.57 -30.75 -7.72
C THR A 362 -6.70 -29.67 -8.35
N PRO A 363 -5.64 -30.02 -9.11
CA PRO A 363 -4.91 -29.03 -9.89
C PRO A 363 -5.79 -28.50 -11.03
N GLU A 364 -5.90 -27.17 -11.14
CA GLU A 364 -6.55 -26.48 -12.25
C GLU A 364 -5.48 -25.77 -13.09
N VAL A 365 -5.54 -26.00 -14.40
CA VAL A 365 -4.55 -25.54 -15.39
C VAL A 365 -5.14 -24.42 -16.24
N THR A 366 -4.40 -23.32 -16.33
CA THR A 366 -4.56 -22.32 -17.39
C THR A 366 -3.66 -22.71 -18.55
N GLU A 367 -4.25 -23.06 -19.69
CA GLU A 367 -3.51 -23.40 -20.90
C GLU A 367 -2.83 -22.14 -21.48
N PRO A 368 -1.55 -22.23 -21.90
CA PRO A 368 -0.83 -21.10 -22.45
C PRO A 368 -1.28 -20.75 -23.88
N GLU A 369 -1.49 -19.47 -24.16
CA GLU A 369 -1.91 -18.95 -25.48
C GLU A 369 -0.88 -17.94 -26.04
N PRO A 370 -0.46 -18.05 -27.31
CA PRO A 370 0.49 -17.11 -27.91
C PRO A 370 0.00 -15.66 -27.97
N GLY A 371 0.88 -14.75 -27.57
CA GLY A 371 0.70 -13.31 -27.72
C GLY A 371 0.95 -12.83 -29.14
N THR A 372 0.76 -11.54 -29.38
CA THR A 372 0.98 -10.88 -30.67
C THR A 372 1.68 -9.56 -30.43
N ALA A 373 2.87 -9.37 -31.02
CA ALA A 373 3.62 -8.13 -30.95
C ALA A 373 3.79 -7.49 -32.34
N VAL A 374 3.93 -6.17 -32.38
CA VAL A 374 4.25 -5.42 -33.59
C VAL A 374 5.63 -5.87 -34.13
N ASP A 375 5.68 -6.26 -35.40
CA ASP A 375 6.95 -6.40 -36.12
C ASP A 375 7.46 -4.99 -36.44
N VAL A 376 8.22 -4.43 -35.51
CA VAL A 376 8.77 -3.07 -35.61
C VAL A 376 9.67 -2.92 -36.85
N ASP A 377 10.35 -3.97 -37.32
CA ASP A 377 11.18 -3.91 -38.53
C ASP A 377 10.31 -3.81 -39.79
N ALA A 378 9.30 -4.66 -39.93
CA ALA A 378 8.36 -4.56 -41.04
C ALA A 378 7.51 -3.28 -40.98
N ALA A 379 7.12 -2.81 -39.80
CA ALA A 379 6.38 -1.56 -39.61
C ALA A 379 7.23 -0.33 -39.97
N THR A 380 8.53 -0.34 -39.65
CA THR A 380 9.49 0.72 -40.06
C THR A 380 9.62 0.79 -41.58
N ALA A 381 9.51 -0.34 -42.29
CA ALA A 381 9.51 -0.38 -43.75
C ALA A 381 8.16 0.02 -44.38
N LEU A 382 7.03 -0.37 -43.76
CA LEU A 382 5.68 -0.12 -44.28
C LEU A 382 5.28 1.36 -44.19
N LEU A 383 5.48 2.00 -43.03
CA LEU A 383 4.93 3.33 -42.77
C LEU A 383 5.42 4.40 -43.78
N PRO A 384 6.70 4.47 -44.17
CA PRO A 384 7.17 5.44 -45.16
C PRO A 384 6.58 5.27 -46.56
N GLU A 385 6.19 4.06 -46.98
CA GLU A 385 5.55 3.82 -48.28
C GLU A 385 4.05 4.16 -48.23
N GLU A 386 3.34 3.81 -47.15
CA GLU A 386 1.87 3.83 -47.14
C GLU A 386 1.22 5.01 -46.37
N TRP A 387 1.94 5.78 -45.55
CA TRP A 387 1.35 6.79 -44.65
C TRP A 387 0.50 7.88 -45.32
N LEU A 388 0.65 8.12 -46.63
CA LEU A 388 -0.13 9.10 -47.42
C LEU A 388 -1.27 8.47 -48.24
N THR A 389 -1.38 7.14 -48.28
CA THR A 389 -2.25 6.43 -49.24
C THR A 389 -3.07 5.28 -48.67
N ALA A 390 -2.66 4.68 -47.53
CA ALA A 390 -3.46 3.68 -46.85
C ALA A 390 -4.72 4.28 -46.20
N GLU A 391 -5.71 3.43 -45.95
CA GLU A 391 -6.86 3.77 -45.12
C GLU A 391 -6.42 3.95 -43.65
N ARG A 392 -7.27 4.54 -42.81
CA ARG A 392 -6.94 4.87 -41.40
C ARG A 392 -7.90 4.14 -40.45
N PRO A 393 -7.42 3.51 -39.35
CA PRO A 393 -6.01 3.37 -38.94
C PRO A 393 -5.19 2.48 -39.89
N ILE A 394 -3.87 2.64 -39.87
CA ILE A 394 -2.96 1.72 -40.58
C ILE A 394 -2.76 0.47 -39.70
N GLU A 395 -3.14 -0.70 -40.21
CA GLU A 395 -2.81 -1.98 -39.60
C GLU A 395 -1.30 -2.20 -39.67
N LEU A 396 -0.65 -2.40 -38.52
CA LEU A 396 0.77 -2.71 -38.45
C LEU A 396 1.01 -4.22 -38.65
N PRO A 397 2.13 -4.62 -39.29
CA PRO A 397 2.54 -6.01 -39.34
C PRO A 397 2.88 -6.53 -37.95
N THR A 398 2.56 -7.78 -37.68
CA THR A 398 2.72 -8.42 -36.36
C THR A 398 3.40 -9.77 -36.46
N GLN A 399 4.10 -10.14 -35.40
CA GLN A 399 4.68 -11.47 -35.18
C GLN A 399 4.10 -12.11 -33.91
N PRO A 400 3.91 -13.44 -33.88
CA PRO A 400 3.47 -14.13 -32.67
C PRO A 400 4.58 -14.09 -31.60
N VAL A 401 4.17 -14.02 -30.33
CA VAL A 401 5.06 -14.16 -29.17
C VAL A 401 4.67 -15.45 -28.45
N GLU A 402 5.61 -16.40 -28.36
CA GLU A 402 5.39 -17.62 -27.59
C GLU A 402 5.47 -17.31 -26.07
N PRO A 403 4.59 -17.87 -25.22
CA PRO A 403 4.68 -17.74 -23.78
C PRO A 403 5.98 -18.34 -23.25
N ALA A 404 6.49 -17.81 -22.14
CA ALA A 404 7.65 -18.37 -21.45
C ALA A 404 7.36 -19.80 -20.96
N VAL A 405 6.20 -20.01 -20.33
CA VAL A 405 5.73 -21.30 -19.83
C VAL A 405 4.79 -21.93 -20.86
N GLY A 406 5.38 -22.61 -21.86
CA GLY A 406 4.64 -23.34 -22.90
C GLY A 406 3.98 -24.65 -22.43
N THR A 407 3.09 -25.21 -23.25
CA THR A 407 2.24 -26.38 -22.91
C THR A 407 3.04 -27.59 -22.42
N ASP A 408 4.21 -27.86 -23.00
CA ASP A 408 5.08 -28.98 -22.58
C ASP A 408 5.58 -28.80 -21.12
N ALA A 409 5.91 -27.56 -20.71
CA ALA A 409 6.36 -27.26 -19.35
C ALA A 409 5.21 -27.34 -18.33
N VAL A 410 4.00 -26.93 -18.73
CA VAL A 410 2.78 -27.10 -17.92
C VAL A 410 2.46 -28.58 -17.73
N ALA A 411 2.54 -29.39 -18.79
CA ALA A 411 2.29 -30.83 -18.74
C ALA A 411 3.33 -31.55 -17.88
N ASP A 412 4.63 -31.26 -18.04
CA ASP A 412 5.69 -31.84 -17.21
C ASP A 412 5.50 -31.46 -15.73
N ALA A 413 5.11 -30.22 -15.41
CA ALA A 413 4.84 -29.81 -14.03
C ALA A 413 3.55 -30.43 -13.45
N LEU A 414 2.51 -30.60 -14.26
CA LEU A 414 1.28 -31.28 -13.85
C LEU A 414 1.55 -32.75 -13.48
N ASP A 415 2.14 -33.50 -14.42
CA ASP A 415 2.39 -34.95 -14.28
C ASP A 415 3.44 -35.27 -13.20
N ASN A 416 4.49 -34.45 -13.06
CA ASN A 416 5.64 -34.77 -12.20
C ASN A 416 5.68 -34.00 -10.87
N LEU A 417 4.97 -32.88 -10.72
CA LEU A 417 4.93 -32.09 -9.48
C LEU A 417 3.51 -32.02 -8.88
N ALA A 418 2.52 -31.54 -9.64
CA ALA A 418 1.21 -31.21 -9.10
C ALA A 418 0.35 -32.44 -8.74
N GLU A 419 0.18 -33.41 -9.65
CA GLU A 419 -0.54 -34.65 -9.31
C GLU A 419 0.18 -35.45 -8.21
N PRO A 420 1.51 -35.65 -8.24
CA PRO A 420 2.23 -36.33 -7.16
C PRO A 420 2.09 -35.63 -5.80
N LEU A 421 2.11 -34.30 -5.75
CA LEU A 421 1.99 -33.53 -4.50
C LEU A 421 0.72 -33.91 -3.73
N VAL A 422 -0.43 -33.91 -4.38
CA VAL A 422 -1.74 -34.16 -3.75
C VAL A 422 -2.17 -35.64 -3.74
N SER A 423 -1.42 -36.53 -4.40
CA SER A 423 -1.78 -37.95 -4.56
C SER A 423 -2.03 -38.74 -3.27
N ALA A 424 -1.39 -38.35 -2.15
CA ALA A 424 -1.52 -38.93 -0.83
C ALA A 424 -0.90 -37.99 0.24
N PRO A 425 -1.13 -38.21 1.55
CA PRO A 425 -0.39 -37.50 2.59
C PRO A 425 1.14 -37.66 2.48
N VAL A 426 1.89 -36.75 3.12
CA VAL A 426 3.34 -36.85 3.32
C VAL A 426 3.62 -36.97 4.81
N SER A 427 4.34 -38.01 5.22
CA SER A 427 4.78 -38.16 6.61
C SER A 427 6.03 -37.31 6.86
N VAL A 428 6.02 -36.47 7.88
CA VAL A 428 7.21 -35.71 8.32
C VAL A 428 7.78 -36.41 9.56
N SER A 429 9.05 -36.79 9.49
CA SER A 429 9.77 -37.58 10.50
C SER A 429 10.84 -36.73 11.18
N VAL A 430 10.60 -36.39 12.43
CA VAL A 430 11.47 -35.53 13.26
C VAL A 430 11.89 -36.29 14.50
N GLU A 431 13.19 -36.59 14.62
CA GLU A 431 13.78 -37.47 15.65
C GLU A 431 13.06 -38.84 15.86
N GLY A 432 12.31 -39.32 14.86
CA GLY A 432 11.53 -40.56 14.93
C GLY A 432 10.11 -40.41 15.50
N LYS A 433 9.67 -39.19 15.79
CA LYS A 433 8.25 -38.83 15.88
C LYS A 433 7.73 -38.57 14.47
N LEU A 434 6.42 -38.77 14.25
CA LEU A 434 5.79 -38.58 12.94
C LEU A 434 4.61 -37.60 13.04
N ALA A 435 4.52 -36.71 12.05
CA ALA A 435 3.31 -35.98 11.67
C ALA A 435 2.91 -36.40 10.25
N GLU A 436 1.66 -36.16 9.84
CA GLU A 436 1.19 -36.38 8.47
C GLU A 436 0.58 -35.09 7.91
N LEU A 437 1.21 -34.53 6.88
CA LEU A 437 0.68 -33.42 6.09
C LEU A 437 -0.34 -33.97 5.09
N THR A 438 -1.58 -33.47 5.17
CA THR A 438 -2.67 -33.87 4.27
C THR A 438 -2.51 -33.29 2.85
N PRO A 439 -3.07 -33.92 1.81
CA PRO A 439 -3.15 -33.33 0.48
C PRO A 439 -3.74 -31.91 0.47
N GLU A 440 -4.72 -31.65 1.32
CA GLU A 440 -5.35 -30.34 1.51
C GLU A 440 -4.34 -29.29 2.03
N GLN A 441 -3.55 -29.62 3.05
CA GLN A 441 -2.48 -28.75 3.58
C GLN A 441 -1.32 -28.58 2.58
N LEU A 442 -1.01 -29.62 1.80
CA LEU A 442 0.04 -29.55 0.77
C LEU A 442 -0.38 -28.67 -0.40
N ALA A 443 -1.64 -28.74 -0.84
CA ALA A 443 -2.17 -27.93 -1.93
C ALA A 443 -2.40 -26.46 -1.54
N ALA A 444 -2.87 -26.21 -0.31
CA ALA A 444 -3.11 -24.85 0.19
C ALA A 444 -1.81 -24.03 0.34
N ASN A 445 -0.68 -24.70 0.55
CA ASN A 445 0.63 -24.10 0.78
C ASN A 445 1.57 -24.22 -0.43
N ALA A 446 1.04 -24.48 -1.63
CA ALA A 446 1.82 -24.71 -2.85
C ALA A 446 1.65 -23.61 -3.90
N THR A 447 2.77 -23.12 -4.42
CA THR A 447 2.84 -22.16 -5.53
C THR A 447 3.69 -22.72 -6.67
N PHE A 448 3.28 -22.49 -7.91
CA PHE A 448 4.10 -22.77 -9.09
C PHE A 448 4.66 -21.47 -9.65
N VAL A 449 5.98 -21.41 -9.80
CA VAL A 449 6.73 -20.21 -10.23
C VAL A 449 7.55 -20.53 -11.48
N ASP A 450 7.70 -19.58 -12.39
CA ASP A 450 8.57 -19.71 -13.56
C ASP A 450 10.06 -19.57 -13.20
N ASP A 451 10.86 -20.61 -13.47
CA ASP A 451 12.32 -20.56 -13.54
C ASP A 451 12.78 -20.85 -14.98
N GLY A 452 12.73 -19.81 -15.83
CA GLY A 452 13.33 -19.85 -17.17
C GLY A 452 12.56 -20.65 -18.22
N GLY A 453 11.22 -20.61 -18.15
CA GLY A 453 10.29 -21.36 -19.00
C GLY A 453 9.91 -22.73 -18.44
N THR A 454 10.10 -22.95 -17.13
CA THR A 454 9.79 -24.20 -16.43
C THR A 454 9.12 -23.88 -15.10
N LEU A 455 7.98 -24.51 -14.79
CA LEU A 455 7.32 -24.34 -13.49
C LEU A 455 8.04 -25.14 -12.41
N VAL A 456 8.54 -24.46 -11.38
CA VAL A 456 9.04 -25.06 -10.14
C VAL A 456 7.99 -25.00 -9.04
N LEU A 457 7.96 -26.03 -8.18
CA LEU A 457 7.08 -26.08 -7.01
C LEU A 457 7.78 -25.42 -5.81
N GLU A 458 7.22 -24.31 -5.35
CA GLU A 458 7.56 -23.69 -4.07
C GLU A 458 6.48 -24.06 -3.03
N LEU A 459 6.91 -24.28 -1.78
CA LEU A 459 6.04 -24.61 -0.65
C LEU A 459 6.26 -23.61 0.49
N ASP A 460 5.17 -23.16 1.11
CA ASP A 460 5.24 -22.32 2.31
C ASP A 460 5.76 -23.16 3.50
N GLY A 461 7.04 -22.97 3.83
CA GLY A 461 7.70 -23.70 4.91
C GLY A 461 7.19 -23.37 6.31
N GLU A 462 6.66 -22.16 6.52
CA GLU A 462 6.19 -21.69 7.82
C GLU A 462 4.81 -22.28 8.11
N ALA A 463 3.88 -22.15 7.16
CA ALA A 463 2.55 -22.77 7.25
C ALA A 463 2.62 -24.31 7.27
N LEU A 464 3.62 -24.93 6.64
CA LEU A 464 3.87 -26.38 6.78
C LEU A 464 4.49 -26.75 8.13
N ALA A 465 5.30 -25.89 8.75
CA ALA A 465 5.84 -26.13 10.09
C ALA A 465 4.71 -26.11 11.14
N ASP A 466 3.82 -25.11 11.07
CA ASP A 466 2.62 -25.04 11.90
C ASP A 466 1.72 -26.27 11.72
N ALA A 467 1.49 -26.70 10.48
CA ALA A 467 0.72 -27.91 10.18
C ALA A 467 1.36 -29.20 10.75
N VAL A 468 2.69 -29.29 10.79
CA VAL A 468 3.44 -30.38 11.45
C VAL A 468 3.26 -30.32 12.97
N VAL A 469 3.30 -29.13 13.57
CA VAL A 469 3.09 -28.93 15.01
C VAL A 469 1.65 -29.22 15.43
N GLU A 470 0.65 -28.79 14.67
CA GLU A 470 -0.76 -29.13 14.92
C GLU A 470 -1.00 -30.65 14.84
N ALA A 471 -0.46 -31.29 13.81
CA ALA A 471 -0.61 -32.73 13.59
C ALA A 471 0.10 -33.57 14.67
N ASN A 472 1.22 -33.10 15.24
CA ASN A 472 1.87 -33.74 16.38
C ASN A 472 2.62 -32.73 17.28
N PRO A 473 1.96 -32.17 18.32
CA PRO A 473 2.57 -31.22 19.25
C PRO A 473 3.71 -31.79 20.10
N GLU A 474 3.94 -33.11 20.12
CA GLU A 474 5.11 -33.68 20.77
C GLU A 474 6.40 -33.53 19.93
N ILE A 475 6.33 -33.14 18.65
CA ILE A 475 7.51 -32.97 17.78
C ILE A 475 8.44 -31.89 18.32
N VAL A 476 7.90 -30.70 18.50
CA VAL A 476 8.60 -29.49 18.96
C VAL A 476 8.66 -29.41 20.48
N VAL A 477 9.51 -28.51 20.98
CA VAL A 477 9.43 -28.00 22.35
C VAL A 477 9.14 -26.51 22.22
N THR A 478 7.95 -26.06 22.58
CA THR A 478 7.62 -24.64 22.57
C THR A 478 8.55 -23.89 23.52
N GLY A 479 9.06 -22.74 23.08
CA GLY A 479 9.79 -21.83 23.96
C GLY A 479 8.89 -21.24 25.05
N GLN A 480 9.47 -20.36 25.85
CA GLN A 480 8.72 -19.48 26.76
C GLN A 480 9.31 -18.09 26.63
N ASP A 481 8.46 -17.09 26.41
CA ASP A 481 8.87 -15.70 26.30
C ASP A 481 9.35 -15.15 27.64
N ALA A 482 10.19 -14.11 27.55
CA ALA A 482 10.56 -13.33 28.72
C ALA A 482 9.35 -12.54 29.24
N GLN A 483 9.35 -12.17 30.52
CA GLN A 483 8.28 -11.37 31.10
C GLN A 483 8.85 -10.31 32.04
N ILE A 484 8.50 -9.04 31.84
CA ILE A 484 8.79 -7.97 32.79
C ILE A 484 7.62 -7.88 33.77
N VAL A 485 7.84 -8.28 35.03
CA VAL A 485 6.80 -8.34 36.07
C VAL A 485 7.23 -7.58 37.32
N LEU A 486 6.28 -6.98 38.04
CA LEU A 486 6.55 -6.35 39.33
C LEU A 486 6.71 -7.41 40.44
N GLN A 487 7.95 -7.67 40.85
CA GLN A 487 8.25 -8.50 42.02
C GLN A 487 8.77 -7.61 43.16
N ASN A 488 8.22 -7.77 44.37
CA ASN A 488 8.54 -6.92 45.53
C ASN A 488 8.35 -5.40 45.29
N ASN A 489 7.47 -5.04 44.34
CA ASN A 489 7.19 -3.67 43.83
C ASN A 489 8.26 -3.06 42.90
N GLU A 490 9.17 -3.88 42.36
CA GLU A 490 10.23 -3.48 41.42
C GLU A 490 10.13 -4.32 40.13
N PRO A 491 10.42 -3.77 38.93
CA PRO A 491 10.46 -4.56 37.69
C PRO A 491 11.48 -5.69 37.78
N THR A 492 11.11 -6.88 37.32
CA THR A 492 11.98 -8.06 37.30
C THR A 492 11.72 -8.82 36.01
N ILE A 493 12.79 -9.09 35.25
CA ILE A 493 12.75 -9.94 34.07
C ILE A 493 12.74 -11.41 34.52
N ILE A 494 11.66 -12.12 34.20
CA ILE A 494 11.67 -13.58 34.09
C ILE A 494 12.30 -13.87 32.72
N PRO A 495 13.44 -14.59 32.66
CA PRO A 495 14.11 -14.87 31.40
C PRO A 495 13.32 -15.88 30.56
N SER A 496 13.41 -15.69 29.25
CA SER A 496 12.91 -16.62 28.24
C SER A 496 13.63 -17.97 28.28
N THR A 497 13.02 -18.99 27.68
CA THR A 497 13.67 -20.27 27.35
C THR A 497 13.46 -20.62 25.90
N ASN A 498 14.54 -20.82 25.15
CA ASN A 498 14.49 -21.23 23.75
C ASN A 498 13.81 -22.60 23.60
N GLY A 499 13.05 -22.75 22.53
CA GLY A 499 12.40 -23.98 22.12
C GLY A 499 13.22 -24.80 21.13
N THR A 500 12.59 -25.82 20.55
CA THR A 500 13.12 -26.52 19.37
C THR A 500 12.03 -26.62 18.31
N GLY A 501 12.26 -25.96 17.17
CA GLY A 501 11.35 -25.91 16.02
C GLY A 501 11.82 -26.83 14.89
N VAL A 502 11.05 -26.84 13.80
CA VAL A 502 11.44 -27.43 12.52
C VAL A 502 11.87 -26.29 11.61
N ASP A 503 13.00 -26.42 10.90
CA ASP A 503 13.48 -25.39 9.97
C ASP A 503 12.51 -25.28 8.77
N PRO A 504 11.88 -24.11 8.50
CA PRO A 504 10.89 -23.97 7.44
C PRO A 504 11.43 -24.31 6.05
N GLN A 505 12.70 -23.95 5.78
CA GLN A 505 13.31 -24.14 4.46
C GLN A 505 13.81 -25.59 4.27
N GLU A 506 14.34 -26.23 5.32
CA GLU A 506 14.63 -27.68 5.33
C GLU A 506 13.32 -28.47 5.13
N LEU A 507 12.25 -28.09 5.82
CA LEU A 507 10.94 -28.73 5.73
C LEU A 507 10.34 -28.62 4.33
N ALA A 508 10.26 -27.41 3.75
CA ALA A 508 9.72 -27.19 2.41
C ALA A 508 10.47 -28.03 1.35
N ALA A 509 11.81 -28.04 1.39
CA ALA A 509 12.65 -28.80 0.47
C ALA A 509 12.54 -30.33 0.67
N ALA A 510 12.43 -30.79 1.92
CA ALA A 510 12.25 -32.21 2.24
C ALA A 510 10.85 -32.71 1.86
N VAL A 511 9.81 -31.89 2.06
CA VAL A 511 8.42 -32.22 1.72
C VAL A 511 8.22 -32.24 0.20
N SER A 512 8.70 -31.26 -0.56
CA SER A 512 8.59 -31.29 -2.03
C SER A 512 9.32 -32.49 -2.65
N THR A 513 10.51 -32.83 -2.11
CA THR A 513 11.25 -34.04 -2.48
C THR A 513 10.50 -35.32 -2.11
N ALA A 514 9.90 -35.39 -0.92
CA ALA A 514 9.14 -36.56 -0.48
C ALA A 514 7.85 -36.75 -1.30
N ALA A 515 7.13 -35.66 -1.58
CA ALA A 515 5.84 -35.63 -2.27
C ALA A 515 5.92 -35.97 -3.77
N THR A 516 7.10 -35.80 -4.39
CA THR A 516 7.37 -36.21 -5.77
C THR A 516 7.97 -37.63 -5.87
N SER A 517 8.17 -38.31 -4.74
CA SER A 517 8.83 -39.61 -4.67
C SER A 517 7.91 -40.78 -4.32
N ALA A 518 8.38 -42.00 -4.57
CA ALA A 518 7.72 -43.24 -4.14
C ALA A 518 7.83 -43.51 -2.62
N ASN A 519 8.57 -42.70 -1.86
CA ASN A 519 8.70 -42.79 -0.41
C ASN A 519 8.34 -41.43 0.22
N ARG A 520 7.06 -41.22 0.49
CA ARG A 520 6.47 -39.97 0.98
C ARG A 520 6.79 -39.70 2.47
N THR A 521 8.06 -39.85 2.85
CA THR A 521 8.59 -39.50 4.16
C THR A 521 9.65 -38.42 4.00
N ALA A 522 9.39 -37.23 4.53
CA ALA A 522 10.41 -36.21 4.74
C ALA A 522 11.12 -36.49 6.07
N GLU A 523 12.45 -36.63 6.07
CA GLU A 523 13.25 -36.63 7.31
C GLU A 523 13.81 -35.21 7.50
N VAL A 524 13.52 -34.60 8.65
CA VAL A 524 13.87 -33.19 8.94
C VAL A 524 14.47 -33.06 10.33
N SER A 525 15.45 -32.18 10.50
CA SER A 525 16.13 -31.93 11.77
C SER A 525 15.37 -30.94 12.66
N LEU A 526 15.60 -31.00 13.98
CA LEU A 526 15.17 -29.93 14.90
C LEU A 526 16.24 -28.85 14.97
N VAL A 527 15.80 -27.59 14.84
CA VAL A 527 16.62 -26.39 15.08
C VAL A 527 16.24 -25.75 16.41
N GLU A 528 17.15 -24.94 16.96
CA GLU A 528 16.86 -24.11 18.12
C GLU A 528 15.88 -23.00 17.69
N ALA A 529 14.74 -22.90 18.37
CA ALA A 529 13.74 -21.87 18.12
C ALA A 529 13.85 -20.79 19.19
N GLU A 530 14.15 -19.56 18.80
CA GLU A 530 14.11 -18.42 19.70
C GLU A 530 12.65 -18.08 20.06
N PRO A 531 12.37 -17.54 21.27
CA PRO A 531 11.04 -17.07 21.68
C PRO A 531 10.59 -15.87 20.83
N GLU A 532 9.29 -15.58 20.80
CA GLU A 532 8.74 -14.38 20.13
C GLU A 532 9.19 -13.10 20.83
N PHE A 533 9.38 -13.16 22.15
CA PHE A 533 9.94 -12.07 22.95
C PHE A 533 11.03 -12.60 23.88
N SER A 534 12.30 -12.31 23.56
CA SER A 534 13.45 -12.89 24.23
C SER A 534 13.86 -12.15 25.51
N THR A 535 14.74 -12.78 26.30
CA THR A 535 15.40 -12.11 27.43
C THR A 535 16.16 -10.86 26.97
N ALA A 536 16.73 -10.85 25.77
CA ALA A 536 17.45 -9.70 25.23
C ALA A 536 16.50 -8.54 24.89
N ASP A 537 15.29 -8.83 24.42
CA ASP A 537 14.27 -7.81 24.13
C ASP A 537 13.71 -7.21 25.44
N ALA A 538 13.46 -8.06 26.44
CA ALA A 538 13.10 -7.62 27.78
C ALA A 538 14.19 -6.76 28.45
N GLU A 539 15.46 -7.06 28.23
CA GLU A 539 16.59 -6.22 28.66
C GLU A 539 16.67 -4.92 27.85
N ALA A 540 16.43 -4.96 26.53
CA ALA A 540 16.47 -3.80 25.63
C ALA A 540 15.38 -2.76 25.93
N LEU A 541 14.20 -3.19 26.42
CA LEU A 541 13.14 -2.27 26.87
C LEU A 541 13.56 -1.35 28.04
N GLY A 542 14.68 -1.62 28.73
CA GLY A 542 15.29 -0.65 29.65
C GLY A 542 14.43 -0.29 30.87
N VAL A 543 13.56 -1.19 31.33
CA VAL A 543 12.61 -0.97 32.44
C VAL A 543 13.31 -1.10 33.80
N ASN A 544 14.23 -0.17 34.10
CA ASN A 544 15.24 -0.32 35.16
C ASN A 544 15.19 0.74 36.28
N GLU A 545 14.75 1.97 35.99
CA GLU A 545 14.80 3.10 36.94
C GLU A 545 13.43 3.76 37.14
N ILE A 546 13.28 4.49 38.24
CA ILE A 546 12.05 5.22 38.56
C ILE A 546 12.12 6.59 37.87
N ILE A 547 11.36 6.77 36.79
CA ILE A 547 11.33 8.05 36.05
C ILE A 547 10.36 9.06 36.68
N VAL A 548 9.25 8.60 37.26
CA VAL A 548 8.26 9.45 37.94
C VAL A 548 7.66 8.74 39.15
N ASP A 549 7.54 9.43 40.28
CA ASP A 549 6.72 9.04 41.44
C ASP A 549 5.74 10.17 41.77
N PHE A 550 4.44 9.87 41.74
CA PHE A 550 3.37 10.84 41.99
C PHE A 550 2.32 10.25 42.94
N SER A 551 1.72 11.11 43.76
CA SER A 551 0.60 10.71 44.61
C SER A 551 -0.35 11.86 44.89
N THR A 552 -1.62 11.53 45.12
CA THR A 552 -2.65 12.49 45.52
C THR A 552 -3.27 12.08 46.86
N PRO A 553 -3.54 13.03 47.78
CA PRO A 553 -4.23 12.75 49.03
C PRO A 553 -5.60 12.11 48.80
N MET A 554 -5.90 11.06 49.55
CA MET A 554 -7.16 10.34 49.54
C MET A 554 -7.90 10.62 50.86
N PRO A 555 -8.92 11.51 50.87
CA PRO A 555 -9.76 11.71 52.03
C PRO A 555 -10.44 10.42 52.47
N TYR A 556 -10.70 10.27 53.77
CA TYR A 556 -11.37 9.08 54.33
C TYR A 556 -12.81 8.95 53.80
N ASP A 557 -12.98 8.07 52.82
CA ASP A 557 -14.25 7.60 52.27
C ASP A 557 -14.07 6.11 51.93
N PRO A 558 -14.51 5.18 52.80
CA PRO A 558 -14.19 3.77 52.66
C PRO A 558 -14.86 3.10 51.45
N VAL A 559 -15.95 3.67 50.91
CA VAL A 559 -16.62 3.14 49.72
C VAL A 559 -15.83 3.56 48.47
N ARG A 560 -15.44 4.83 48.42
CA ARG A 560 -14.58 5.38 47.36
C ARG A 560 -13.17 4.77 47.35
N THR A 561 -12.60 4.50 48.52
CA THR A 561 -11.30 3.82 48.65
C THR A 561 -11.31 2.43 48.02
N GLU A 562 -12.43 1.70 48.05
CA GLU A 562 -12.51 0.36 47.46
C GLU A 562 -12.44 0.40 45.93
N ASN A 563 -13.18 1.31 45.28
CA ASN A 563 -13.04 1.57 43.84
C ASN A 563 -11.59 1.92 43.46
N LEU A 564 -10.90 2.71 44.29
CA LEU A 564 -9.50 3.06 44.05
C LEU A 564 -8.55 1.88 44.22
N ARG A 565 -8.78 0.98 45.19
CA ARG A 565 -8.00 -0.27 45.32
C ARG A 565 -8.16 -1.15 44.09
N VAL A 566 -9.42 -1.44 43.71
CA VAL A 566 -9.75 -2.26 42.54
C VAL A 566 -9.15 -1.66 41.28
N GLY A 567 -9.26 -0.33 41.09
CA GLY A 567 -8.61 0.38 39.99
C GLY A 567 -7.09 0.24 40.01
N THR A 568 -6.42 0.54 41.13
CA THR A 568 -4.94 0.40 41.22
C THR A 568 -4.47 -1.03 41.00
N ALA A 569 -5.23 -2.04 41.44
CA ALA A 569 -4.88 -3.45 41.30
C ALA A 569 -5.05 -3.99 39.87
N LYS A 570 -5.78 -3.27 39.01
CA LYS A 570 -5.94 -3.58 37.58
C LYS A 570 -4.81 -3.00 36.74
N VAL A 571 -4.50 -1.72 36.96
CA VAL A 571 -3.53 -0.91 36.20
C VAL A 571 -2.06 -1.03 36.67
N THR A 572 -1.76 -1.98 37.57
CA THR A 572 -0.42 -2.14 38.15
C THR A 572 0.21 -3.43 37.64
N GLY A 573 1.39 -3.33 37.04
CA GLY A 573 1.98 -4.42 36.25
C GLY A 573 1.77 -4.26 34.74
N THR A 574 1.08 -3.21 34.29
CA THR A 574 0.95 -2.85 32.87
C THR A 574 2.31 -2.44 32.31
N LEU A 575 2.76 -3.12 31.27
CA LEU A 575 3.93 -2.75 30.49
C LEU A 575 3.46 -2.08 29.20
N VAL A 576 3.81 -0.81 29.01
CA VAL A 576 3.50 -0.03 27.81
C VAL A 576 4.74 0.01 26.92
N MET A 577 4.61 -0.48 25.69
CA MET A 577 5.69 -0.66 24.74
C MET A 577 6.12 0.66 24.07
N PRO A 578 7.30 0.72 23.42
CA PRO A 578 7.71 1.86 22.60
C PRO A 578 6.67 2.24 21.55
N GLY A 579 6.18 3.49 21.58
CA GLY A 579 5.14 3.99 20.68
C GLY A 579 3.69 3.68 21.07
N GLU A 580 3.45 2.87 22.10
CA GLU A 580 2.11 2.43 22.52
C GLU A 580 1.36 3.49 23.35
N GLU A 581 0.02 3.42 23.34
CA GLU A 581 -0.87 4.27 24.13
C GLU A 581 -1.39 3.54 25.37
N PHE A 582 -1.28 4.18 26.54
CA PHE A 582 -1.93 3.72 27.77
C PHE A 582 -3.34 4.31 27.87
N SER A 583 -4.38 3.50 27.68
CA SER A 583 -5.77 3.86 28.02
C SER A 583 -6.10 3.43 29.45
N LEU A 584 -6.64 4.34 30.26
CA LEU A 584 -7.11 3.98 31.60
C LEU A 584 -8.43 3.20 31.56
N LEU A 585 -9.33 3.47 30.62
CA LEU A 585 -10.57 2.69 30.48
C LEU A 585 -10.34 1.25 30.00
N GLU A 586 -9.35 1.03 29.14
CA GLU A 586 -8.97 -0.32 28.67
C GLU A 586 -8.44 -1.17 29.83
N GLU A 587 -7.42 -0.67 30.53
CA GLU A 587 -6.81 -1.35 31.69
C GLU A 587 -7.78 -1.59 32.86
N LEU A 588 -8.76 -0.68 33.06
CA LEU A 588 -9.82 -0.89 34.05
C LEU A 588 -10.85 -1.94 33.60
N GLY A 589 -11.07 -2.11 32.30
CA GLY A 589 -12.14 -2.94 31.75
C GLY A 589 -13.54 -2.50 32.21
N PRO A 590 -14.55 -3.41 32.18
CA PRO A 590 -15.92 -3.07 32.54
C PRO A 590 -16.06 -2.59 33.98
N ILE A 591 -16.59 -1.38 34.17
CA ILE A 591 -16.79 -0.78 35.49
C ILE A 591 -18.16 -1.18 36.06
N ASP A 592 -18.28 -2.46 36.44
CA ASP A 592 -19.48 -3.07 37.03
C ASP A 592 -19.22 -3.78 38.39
N GLU A 593 -20.29 -4.26 39.04
CA GLU A 593 -20.21 -4.95 40.34
C GLU A 593 -19.52 -6.33 40.26
N ALA A 594 -19.56 -7.00 39.11
CA ALA A 594 -18.91 -8.30 38.93
C ALA A 594 -17.38 -8.16 38.81
N HIS A 595 -16.91 -7.03 38.28
CA HIS A 595 -15.49 -6.64 38.24
C HIS A 595 -15.02 -5.92 39.52
N GLY A 596 -15.87 -5.88 40.56
CA GLY A 596 -15.52 -5.43 41.92
C GLY A 596 -15.80 -3.96 42.23
N PHE A 597 -16.34 -3.18 41.28
CA PHE A 597 -16.62 -1.76 41.50
C PHE A 597 -17.95 -1.54 42.24
N VAL A 598 -18.00 -0.50 43.07
CA VAL A 598 -19.16 -0.15 43.90
C VAL A 598 -19.67 1.25 43.60
N SER A 599 -20.96 1.48 43.86
CA SER A 599 -21.58 2.81 43.74
C SER A 599 -21.00 3.77 44.78
N SER A 600 -20.49 4.91 44.33
CA SER A 600 -19.88 5.94 45.17
C SER A 600 -20.08 7.34 44.58
N GLY A 601 -19.71 8.38 45.35
CA GLY A 601 -19.94 9.78 45.00
C GLY A 601 -19.21 10.23 43.72
N VAL A 602 -19.93 10.93 42.85
CA VAL A 602 -19.40 11.57 41.63
C VAL A 602 -19.92 13.01 41.49
N VAL A 603 -19.31 13.79 40.60
CA VAL A 603 -19.79 15.12 40.21
C VAL A 603 -20.22 15.09 38.76
N GLU A 604 -21.53 15.04 38.53
CA GLU A 604 -22.16 14.97 37.22
C GLU A 604 -22.77 16.32 36.85
N ASN A 605 -22.49 16.82 35.64
CA ASN A 605 -22.95 18.14 35.15
C ASN A 605 -22.64 19.35 36.06
N GLY A 606 -21.79 19.17 37.08
CA GLY A 606 -21.45 20.17 38.09
C GLY A 606 -22.27 20.09 39.40
N PHE A 607 -22.95 18.96 39.67
CA PHE A 607 -23.68 18.66 40.90
C PHE A 607 -23.24 17.29 41.48
N SER A 608 -23.40 17.11 42.78
CA SER A 608 -23.11 15.83 43.45
C SER A 608 -24.16 14.76 43.12
N SER A 609 -23.71 13.58 42.69
CA SER A 609 -24.50 12.40 42.30
C SER A 609 -23.79 11.12 42.77
N VAL A 610 -24.29 9.93 42.42
CA VAL A 610 -23.63 8.63 42.65
C VAL A 610 -23.57 7.78 41.39
N ALA A 611 -22.45 7.10 41.16
CA ALA A 611 -22.25 6.18 40.05
C ALA A 611 -21.31 5.02 40.45
N LEU A 612 -21.34 3.92 39.69
CA LEU A 612 -20.37 2.84 39.87
C LEU A 612 -18.96 3.28 39.47
N GLY A 613 -17.94 2.77 40.17
CA GLY A 613 -16.57 3.26 40.01
C GLY A 613 -16.36 4.69 40.53
N GLY A 614 -17.35 5.26 41.23
CA GLY A 614 -17.28 6.63 41.77
C GLY A 614 -15.99 6.88 42.54
N GLY A 615 -15.25 7.90 42.12
CA GLY A 615 -13.95 8.29 42.66
C GLY A 615 -12.73 7.98 41.80
N LEU A 616 -12.86 7.11 40.77
CA LEU A 616 -11.76 6.72 39.87
C LEU A 616 -11.12 7.89 39.10
N SER A 617 -11.76 9.06 39.00
CA SER A 617 -11.13 10.29 38.50
C SER A 617 -9.85 10.70 39.27
N GLN A 618 -9.63 10.17 40.48
CA GLN A 618 -8.34 10.33 41.18
C GLN A 618 -7.24 9.45 40.58
N LEU A 619 -7.56 8.23 40.15
CA LEU A 619 -6.63 7.37 39.43
C LEU A 619 -6.34 7.96 38.03
N SER A 620 -7.37 8.44 37.33
CA SER A 620 -7.22 9.23 36.09
C SER A 620 -6.30 10.44 36.29
N THR A 621 -6.54 11.26 37.32
CA THR A 621 -5.67 12.40 37.66
C THR A 621 -4.23 12.00 38.00
N ASN A 622 -4.02 10.87 38.69
CA ASN A 622 -2.69 10.32 38.94
C ASN A 622 -1.99 9.90 37.64
N MET A 623 -2.67 9.11 36.80
CA MET A 623 -2.13 8.58 35.54
C MET A 623 -1.80 9.70 34.56
N TYR A 624 -2.65 10.72 34.46
CA TYR A 624 -2.36 11.95 33.71
C TYR A 624 -1.09 12.64 34.21
N ASN A 625 -0.96 12.84 35.54
CA ASN A 625 0.22 13.52 36.07
C ASN A 625 1.51 12.71 35.87
N VAL A 626 1.49 11.37 35.90
CA VAL A 626 2.72 10.60 35.61
C VAL A 626 3.11 10.64 34.14
N GLY A 627 2.16 10.52 33.19
CA GLY A 627 2.48 10.69 31.76
C GLY A 627 2.96 12.12 31.44
N TYR A 628 2.28 13.13 31.99
CA TYR A 628 2.67 14.54 31.88
C TYR A 628 4.11 14.78 32.37
N LEU A 629 4.47 14.27 33.56
CA LEU A 629 5.79 14.44 34.18
C LEU A 629 6.87 13.54 33.56
N ALA A 630 6.50 12.43 32.91
CA ALA A 630 7.43 11.58 32.17
C ALA A 630 7.84 12.17 30.80
N GLY A 631 7.17 13.26 30.37
CA GLY A 631 7.40 13.88 29.06
C GLY A 631 6.67 13.17 27.92
N TYR A 632 5.71 12.30 28.22
CA TYR A 632 4.90 11.59 27.21
C TYR A 632 3.87 12.49 26.55
N ASP A 633 3.34 12.03 25.41
CA ASP A 633 2.35 12.79 24.63
C ASP A 633 0.95 12.64 25.24
N ASP A 634 0.25 13.76 25.41
CA ASP A 634 -1.08 13.89 26.00
C ASP A 634 -2.14 13.68 24.89
N ILE A 635 -2.75 12.49 24.85
CA ILE A 635 -3.65 12.07 23.76
C ILE A 635 -5.11 12.38 24.10
N GLU A 636 -5.57 11.99 25.29
CA GLU A 636 -6.84 12.46 25.86
C GLU A 636 -6.68 12.75 27.36
N HIS A 637 -7.06 13.95 27.78
CA HIS A 637 -7.46 14.21 29.15
C HIS A 637 -8.57 15.27 29.21
N LYS A 638 -9.25 15.34 30.37
CA LYS A 638 -10.34 16.29 30.57
C LYS A 638 -10.45 16.76 32.01
N PRO A 639 -10.03 17.99 32.35
CA PRO A 639 -10.16 18.50 33.72
C PRO A 639 -11.64 18.63 34.15
N HIS A 640 -11.88 18.60 35.46
CA HIS A 640 -13.22 18.70 36.01
C HIS A 640 -13.77 20.13 35.83
N SER A 641 -15.11 20.28 35.80
CA SER A 641 -15.74 21.61 35.80
C SER A 641 -15.57 22.39 37.11
N ARG A 642 -15.09 21.72 38.17
CA ARG A 642 -14.88 22.20 39.55
C ARG A 642 -13.55 21.64 40.06
N TRP A 643 -12.64 22.48 40.55
CA TRP A 643 -11.36 22.04 41.12
C TRP A 643 -11.55 21.33 42.48
N PHE A 644 -10.64 20.42 42.80
CA PHE A 644 -10.49 19.78 44.12
C PHE A 644 -9.08 20.04 44.67
N ASP A 645 -9.00 20.43 45.94
CA ASP A 645 -7.76 20.78 46.66
C ASP A 645 -6.70 19.66 46.73
N ARG A 646 -7.13 18.40 46.67
CA ARG A 646 -6.25 17.22 46.57
C ARG A 646 -5.52 17.04 45.23
N TYR A 647 -5.79 17.88 44.22
CA TYR A 647 -5.17 17.81 42.89
C TYR A 647 -4.39 19.09 42.55
N PRO A 648 -3.28 19.02 41.80
CA PRO A 648 -2.64 20.21 41.27
C PRO A 648 -3.61 20.96 40.35
N ALA A 649 -3.78 22.27 40.57
CA ALA A 649 -4.77 23.06 39.86
C ALA A 649 -4.50 23.10 38.36
N GLY A 650 -5.44 22.62 37.53
CA GLY A 650 -5.27 22.52 36.08
C GLY A 650 -4.35 21.38 35.62
N ARG A 651 -4.02 20.41 36.48
CA ARG A 651 -3.43 19.12 36.07
C ARG A 651 -4.20 17.98 36.72
N GLU A 652 -5.36 17.70 36.16
CA GLU A 652 -6.28 16.67 36.61
C GLU A 652 -7.11 16.17 35.43
N ALA A 653 -7.52 14.91 35.52
CA ALA A 653 -8.31 14.23 34.51
C ALA A 653 -9.55 13.61 35.17
N THR A 654 -10.68 13.78 34.50
CA THR A 654 -11.96 13.13 34.80
C THR A 654 -11.91 11.70 34.24
N LEU A 655 -12.77 10.82 34.75
CA LEU A 655 -13.07 9.55 34.10
C LEU A 655 -14.60 9.41 34.02
N TRP A 656 -15.14 9.04 32.86
CA TRP A 656 -16.57 8.83 32.68
C TRP A 656 -16.86 7.82 31.57
N VAL A 657 -17.27 6.61 31.94
CA VAL A 657 -17.52 5.52 30.99
C VAL A 657 -18.74 5.82 30.11
N PRO A 658 -18.70 5.59 28.78
CA PRO A 658 -17.55 5.29 27.92
C PRO A 658 -17.08 6.51 27.09
N THR A 659 -17.19 7.74 27.62
CA THR A 659 -17.08 8.98 26.83
C THR A 659 -16.06 10.00 27.33
N VAL A 660 -15.28 9.68 28.37
CA VAL A 660 -14.13 10.45 28.85
C VAL A 660 -13.13 9.46 29.43
N ASP A 661 -11.96 9.36 28.80
CA ASP A 661 -10.83 8.56 29.25
C ASP A 661 -9.69 9.47 29.77
N MET A 662 -8.56 8.84 30.06
CA MET A 662 -7.24 9.41 30.16
C MET A 662 -6.32 8.55 29.28
N ILE A 663 -5.63 9.15 28.33
CA ILE A 663 -4.75 8.47 27.38
C ILE A 663 -3.45 9.26 27.20
N TRP A 664 -2.31 8.59 27.33
CA TRP A 664 -1.00 9.12 26.94
C TRP A 664 -0.22 8.10 26.09
N ARG A 665 0.65 8.59 25.20
CA ARG A 665 1.50 7.74 24.35
C ARG A 665 2.95 7.74 24.83
N ASN A 666 3.53 6.55 24.97
CA ASN A 666 4.97 6.38 25.19
C ASN A 666 5.73 6.80 23.93
N ASN A 667 6.29 8.00 23.95
CA ASN A 667 7.04 8.60 22.83
C ASN A 667 8.55 8.29 22.89
N THR A 668 8.94 7.17 23.48
CA THR A 668 10.35 6.78 23.71
C THR A 668 10.66 5.38 23.21
N ASP A 669 11.95 5.10 22.99
CA ASP A 669 12.47 3.80 22.55
C ASP A 669 12.47 2.71 23.66
N TYR A 670 11.94 3.01 24.85
CA TYR A 670 11.98 2.16 26.04
C TYR A 670 10.57 1.76 26.50
N GLY A 671 10.45 0.61 27.16
CA GLY A 671 9.20 0.18 27.78
C GLY A 671 8.89 0.94 29.08
N VAL A 672 7.63 0.99 29.47
CA VAL A 672 7.15 1.70 30.67
C VAL A 672 6.32 0.77 31.54
N MET A 673 6.80 0.47 32.74
CA MET A 673 6.06 -0.35 33.71
C MET A 673 5.29 0.55 34.69
N VAL A 674 3.96 0.46 34.63
CA VAL A 674 3.03 1.19 35.49
C VAL A 674 2.90 0.48 36.83
N HIS A 675 3.17 1.21 37.92
CA HIS A 675 3.07 0.72 39.29
C HIS A 675 2.16 1.62 40.12
N ALA A 676 1.00 1.12 40.52
CA ALA A 676 -0.03 1.92 41.20
C ALA A 676 -0.60 1.18 42.43
N TRP A 677 -0.79 1.90 43.53
CA TRP A 677 -1.30 1.32 44.77
C TRP A 677 -1.97 2.35 45.69
N VAL A 678 -2.80 1.87 46.62
CA VAL A 678 -3.39 2.68 47.70
C VAL A 678 -2.74 2.30 49.02
N THR A 679 -2.14 3.26 49.72
CA THR A 679 -1.63 3.06 51.09
C THR A 679 -1.74 4.32 51.93
N GLY A 680 -1.94 4.15 53.24
CA GLY A 680 -2.28 5.26 54.14
C GLY A 680 -3.48 6.06 53.62
N ASP A 681 -3.32 7.38 53.62
CA ASP A 681 -4.32 8.35 53.15
C ASP A 681 -3.96 8.90 51.74
N ALA A 682 -3.43 8.07 50.83
CA ALA A 682 -3.04 8.48 49.48
C ALA A 682 -3.23 7.39 48.41
N VAL A 683 -3.40 7.83 47.16
CA VAL A 683 -3.26 7.00 45.95
C VAL A 683 -1.91 7.31 45.33
N HIS A 684 -1.07 6.28 45.14
CA HIS A 684 0.27 6.38 44.58
C HIS A 684 0.31 5.80 43.17
N THR A 685 1.14 6.40 42.32
CA THR A 685 1.37 5.97 40.94
C THR A 685 2.80 6.33 40.55
N ARG A 686 3.51 5.34 40.01
CA ARG A 686 4.92 5.41 39.66
C ARG A 686 5.11 4.79 38.28
N LEU A 687 6.02 5.36 37.49
CA LEU A 687 6.46 4.79 36.22
C LEU A 687 7.91 4.35 36.35
N TRP A 688 8.20 3.12 35.91
CA TRP A 688 9.55 2.61 35.74
C TRP A 688 9.90 2.53 34.25
N SER A 689 11.05 3.04 33.85
CA SER A 689 11.56 3.05 32.47
C SER A 689 13.05 3.47 32.48
N THR A 690 13.62 3.81 31.33
CA THR A 690 14.89 4.55 31.26
C THR A 690 14.58 6.05 31.10
N PRO A 691 15.26 6.97 31.82
CA PRO A 691 15.01 8.40 31.73
C PRO A 691 15.41 8.98 30.36
N VAL A 692 14.46 9.63 29.68
CA VAL A 692 14.65 10.23 28.34
C VAL A 692 14.41 11.74 28.30
N TRP A 693 13.45 12.24 29.08
CA TRP A 693 13.01 13.64 29.08
C TRP A 693 13.33 14.33 30.40
N ASP A 694 14.01 15.46 30.32
CA ASP A 694 14.14 16.45 31.39
C ASP A 694 12.91 17.38 31.31
N VAL A 695 11.97 17.26 32.26
CA VAL A 695 10.68 17.98 32.25
C VAL A 695 10.62 19.07 33.31
N GLU A 696 10.56 20.34 32.89
CA GLU A 696 10.23 21.45 33.78
C GLU A 696 8.74 21.83 33.67
N THR A 697 8.16 22.35 34.75
CA THR A 697 6.75 22.75 34.78
C THR A 697 6.52 23.99 35.62
N SER A 698 5.71 24.92 35.09
CA SER A 698 5.34 26.17 35.76
C SER A 698 3.83 26.40 35.72
N SER A 699 3.35 27.36 36.51
CA SER A 699 1.92 27.66 36.63
C SER A 699 1.70 29.16 36.84
N SER A 700 0.65 29.72 36.23
CA SER A 700 0.23 31.11 36.42
C SER A 700 -0.24 31.40 37.86
N GLY A 701 -0.54 30.37 38.65
CA GLY A 701 -1.40 30.49 39.81
C GLY A 701 -2.84 30.83 39.43
N HIS A 702 -3.69 31.04 40.43
CA HIS A 702 -5.12 31.27 40.22
C HIS A 702 -5.40 32.73 39.84
N TYR A 703 -5.99 32.96 38.67
CA TYR A 703 -6.46 34.29 38.21
C TYR A 703 -7.95 34.23 37.81
N ASN A 704 -8.52 35.35 37.35
CA ASN A 704 -9.95 35.46 37.00
C ASN A 704 -10.92 34.93 38.09
N ILE A 705 -10.66 35.24 39.36
CA ILE A 705 -11.38 34.65 40.51
C ILE A 705 -12.88 35.00 40.48
N VAL A 706 -13.73 33.96 40.42
CA VAL A 706 -15.20 34.06 40.46
C VAL A 706 -15.72 33.57 41.80
N LYS A 707 -16.53 34.38 42.48
CA LYS A 707 -17.14 34.02 43.78
C LYS A 707 -18.36 33.10 43.61
N PRO A 708 -18.56 32.10 44.48
CA PRO A 708 -19.73 31.22 44.42
C PRO A 708 -21.02 31.99 44.76
N THR A 709 -22.10 31.65 44.06
CA THR A 709 -23.45 32.18 44.29
C THR A 709 -24.40 31.07 44.79
N THR A 710 -25.68 31.37 45.00
CA THR A 710 -26.70 30.33 45.22
C THR A 710 -27.36 29.97 43.88
N VAL A 711 -27.46 28.68 43.60
CA VAL A 711 -28.12 28.09 42.42
C VAL A 711 -29.27 27.20 42.91
N TYR A 712 -30.37 27.20 42.17
CA TYR A 712 -31.55 26.38 42.47
C TYR A 712 -31.61 25.22 41.47
N ASN A 713 -31.82 24.00 41.97
CA ASN A 713 -31.96 22.81 41.14
C ASN A 713 -33.32 22.13 41.45
N PRO A 714 -34.28 22.15 40.50
CA PRO A 714 -35.62 21.59 40.71
C PRO A 714 -35.71 20.07 40.46
N ALA A 715 -34.59 19.37 40.18
CA ALA A 715 -34.60 17.93 39.94
C ALA A 715 -34.97 17.11 41.20
N ASP A 716 -35.73 16.02 41.01
CA ASP A 716 -36.23 15.16 42.09
C ASP A 716 -35.12 14.44 42.89
N ASP A 717 -33.94 14.28 42.28
CA ASP A 717 -32.73 13.65 42.82
C ASP A 717 -31.70 14.65 43.38
N CYS A 718 -32.04 15.95 43.41
CA CYS A 718 -31.14 17.01 43.82
C CYS A 718 -30.50 16.78 45.20
N VAL A 719 -29.16 16.86 45.24
CA VAL A 719 -28.36 16.96 46.46
C VAL A 719 -28.09 18.44 46.79
N ALA A 720 -28.43 18.86 48.01
CA ALA A 720 -28.20 20.23 48.46
C ALA A 720 -26.74 20.43 48.92
N GLU A 721 -26.08 21.49 48.43
CA GLU A 721 -24.65 21.76 48.65
C GLU A 721 -24.44 23.09 49.38
N GLY A 722 -23.38 23.15 50.20
CA GLY A 722 -22.90 24.40 50.80
C GLY A 722 -22.13 25.28 49.81
N PHE A 723 -21.71 26.47 50.26
CA PHE A 723 -20.68 27.23 49.54
C PHE A 723 -19.33 26.52 49.69
N GLY A 724 -18.62 26.28 48.58
CA GLY A 724 -17.24 25.78 48.57
C GLY A 724 -16.24 26.82 48.05
N PRO A 725 -15.11 26.37 47.46
CA PRO A 725 -14.09 27.25 46.87
C PRO A 725 -14.59 28.19 45.77
N ASP A 726 -13.82 29.26 45.56
CA ASP A 726 -13.93 30.14 44.40
C ASP A 726 -13.61 29.39 43.09
N GLY A 727 -14.17 29.86 41.98
CA GLY A 727 -13.76 29.49 40.64
C GLY A 727 -12.61 30.39 40.18
N PHE A 728 -11.81 29.92 39.23
CA PHE A 728 -10.61 30.62 38.76
C PHE A 728 -10.16 30.06 37.42
N THR A 729 -9.41 30.85 36.66
CA THR A 729 -8.58 30.37 35.55
C THR A 729 -7.18 30.05 36.06
N VAL A 730 -6.55 29.02 35.51
CA VAL A 730 -5.13 28.69 35.68
C VAL A 730 -4.55 28.24 34.34
N THR A 731 -3.31 28.64 34.06
CA THR A 731 -2.48 28.13 32.97
C THR A 731 -1.33 27.35 33.58
N ASN A 732 -1.08 26.15 33.06
CA ASN A 732 0.11 25.36 33.39
C ASN A 732 0.94 25.18 32.12
N THR A 733 2.25 25.28 32.28
CA THR A 733 3.23 25.14 31.20
C THR A 733 4.12 23.94 31.48
N ARG A 734 4.43 23.17 30.44
CA ARG A 734 5.43 22.08 30.43
C ARG A 734 6.52 22.46 29.45
N GLU A 735 7.77 22.40 29.86
CA GLU A 735 8.92 22.38 28.94
C GLU A 735 9.45 20.95 28.91
N ARG A 736 9.61 20.37 27.72
CA ARG A 736 10.32 19.09 27.54
C ARG A 736 11.68 19.38 26.94
N SER A 737 12.73 18.87 27.55
CA SER A 737 14.09 18.94 27.02
C SER A 737 14.78 17.58 27.08
N LYS A 738 15.84 17.40 26.30
CA LYS A 738 16.63 16.17 26.23
C LYS A 738 18.11 16.52 26.10
N ALA A 739 18.92 16.08 27.05
CA ALA A 739 20.36 16.39 27.10
C ALA A 739 20.69 17.90 27.08
N GLY A 740 19.77 18.76 27.55
CA GLY A 740 19.93 20.22 27.57
C GLY A 740 19.51 20.96 26.30
N GLU A 741 18.91 20.28 25.31
CA GLU A 741 18.21 20.92 24.18
C GLU A 741 16.69 20.87 24.43
N VAL A 742 16.01 22.02 24.33
CA VAL A 742 14.55 22.12 24.47
C VAL A 742 13.88 21.55 23.23
N PHE A 743 12.98 20.61 23.43
CA PHE A 743 12.18 19.97 22.39
C PHE A 743 10.88 20.74 22.14
N ASP A 744 10.12 21.04 23.21
CA ASP A 744 8.94 21.90 23.15
C ASP A 744 8.61 22.62 24.47
N GLU A 745 7.78 23.66 24.36
CA GLU A 745 7.10 24.34 25.46
C GLU A 745 5.59 24.35 25.17
N GLU A 746 4.81 23.67 25.99
CA GLU A 746 3.37 23.49 25.84
C GLU A 746 2.61 24.17 27.00
N SER A 747 1.45 24.78 26.74
CA SER A 747 0.68 25.52 27.76
C SER A 747 -0.83 25.28 27.68
N TRP A 748 -1.39 24.67 28.72
CA TRP A 748 -2.82 24.39 28.85
C TRP A 748 -3.47 25.39 29.81
N THR A 749 -4.61 25.96 29.40
CA THR A 749 -5.38 26.91 30.22
C THR A 749 -6.77 26.38 30.51
N TRP A 750 -7.13 26.26 31.79
CA TRP A 750 -8.45 25.79 32.22
C TRP A 750 -9.15 26.79 33.15
N THR A 751 -10.49 26.82 33.11
CA THR A 751 -11.30 27.69 33.99
C THR A 751 -12.30 26.87 34.80
N TYR A 752 -12.09 26.87 36.11
CA TYR A 752 -12.93 26.22 37.08
C TYR A 752 -14.14 27.06 37.46
N ARG A 753 -15.31 26.41 37.53
CA ARG A 753 -16.52 27.00 38.09
C ARG A 753 -16.42 27.03 39.62
N PRO A 754 -16.91 28.10 40.28
CA PRO A 754 -16.98 28.12 41.74
C PRO A 754 -17.94 27.05 42.25
N TRP A 755 -17.72 26.58 43.48
CA TRP A 755 -18.65 25.67 44.15
C TRP A 755 -19.83 26.47 44.69
N HIS A 756 -20.80 26.72 43.81
CA HIS A 756 -22.08 27.36 44.12
C HIS A 756 -22.81 26.59 45.23
N ARG A 757 -23.49 27.32 46.11
CA ARG A 757 -24.45 26.72 47.05
C ARG A 757 -25.66 26.22 46.27
N VAL A 758 -25.93 24.92 46.32
CA VAL A 758 -27.10 24.31 45.65
C VAL A 758 -28.26 24.23 46.63
N VAL A 759 -29.41 24.77 46.23
CA VAL A 759 -30.70 24.64 46.94
C VAL A 759 -31.66 23.84 46.06
N CYS A 760 -32.23 22.77 46.61
CA CYS A 760 -33.15 21.91 45.86
C CYS A 760 -34.57 22.49 45.83
N GLY A 761 -35.24 22.30 44.68
CA GLY A 761 -36.52 22.93 44.34
C GLY A 761 -36.37 24.19 43.48
N ASP A 762 -37.51 24.79 43.13
CA ASP A 762 -37.57 25.99 42.29
C ASP A 762 -36.89 27.21 42.94
N PRO A 763 -36.37 28.16 42.12
CA PRO A 763 -36.00 29.47 42.63
C PRO A 763 -37.22 30.19 43.23
N PRO A 764 -37.03 31.01 44.29
CA PRO A 764 -38.11 31.82 44.85
C PRO A 764 -38.66 32.76 43.78
N SER A 765 -39.97 32.79 43.61
CA SER A 765 -40.64 33.67 42.65
C SER A 765 -40.33 35.15 42.97
N ASP A 766 -39.80 35.89 41.99
CA ASP A 766 -39.64 37.35 42.09
C ASP A 766 -40.99 38.01 42.44
N GLY A 767 -41.00 38.89 43.44
CA GLY A 767 -42.21 39.43 44.09
C GLY A 767 -42.36 40.94 44.05
#